data_AF-A0A919W2Z2-F1
#
_entry.id   AF-A0A919W2Z2-F1
#
_cell.length_a   1.000
_cell.length_b   1.000
_cell.length_c   1.000
_cell.angle_alpha   90.00
_cell.angle_beta   90.00
_cell.angle_gamma   90.00
#
_symmetry.space_group_name_H-M   'P 1'
#
loop_
_entity.id
_entity.type
_entity.pdbx_description
1 polymer ?
#
loop_
_entity_poly.entity_id
_entity_poly.type
_entity_poly.pdbx_seq_one_letter_code
_entity_poly.pdbx_strand_id
1 'polypeptide(L)'
;MTSVLTRPAPPAVATPPRFRAGALLPWALVTVVYVAALLNADTPARDIAIYGVYLVLGIVVPGTLVWRAVRGSRGNLPEDLGLGAGTGLFVQLVGWAIAAAIGLQQVLWAWPLLVIAAFIAVPSLRRHWRIDDPRPLPLRWAWMICAALLVIVAWGAVAWSGAPMPPFSGAYYQDVMYHLSLVHEMTRSMPFEVPQLAGDTLRYHYLSDADMAAASMITGIPEHVVLLRLWNVPIGAIGVLVTAVLAREVIGKWWAGPLAGALAFIGIPLSLGAPLMAYGTSALVFASPSQTYAMPLLGLLALIAVDVLRGRPLGPLWYVTPPLALAVAGSKSSALPPLVAGIGLAGLVLWIRHRKFPLRIALFLVAVLIPMIIGTKLFAGGGAGTLGLQPFAVIRWMDPYSMSLGQNDGIAPNGFLPPGLAGADAKGWVFAVGIIGWWLLMESPRLLGILGIGNRRMRADPVAWMFGGMIVAGTAATWLLWHPSASMLYFFLCMVPFGSVLTVWLLAENVRRWWVPVAGLLAGAAWALIAPAVARPEYRTSWSQWSWALGLPVLRTLGFVVAGAILVLVLRKSYRSLVVAVVAAVVGASLAYGTSSYTKSWWNAEFGPAPAAAAPARQLTRAEMRAALWLDENAGNDAVVATNVHCQPIGRAKPCDARAFWVAGLGGRRTLVESWGYSDATVAANGVNGIKYPLQPAPDPALFALNERVFTVADVADVRALREAYGVKWLFADSRAGTVSPQLAMQAKVAYTAGSVTIYELE
;
A
#
# COMPACT_ATOMS: atom_id res chain seq x y z
N MET A 1 -73.72 -6.16 17.02
CA MET A 1 -72.29 -6.50 16.98
C MET A 1 -71.49 -5.21 16.84
N THR A 2 -71.02 -4.68 17.96
CA THR A 2 -70.27 -3.42 18.08
C THR A 2 -68.79 -3.68 17.82
N SER A 3 -68.18 -2.99 16.85
CA SER A 3 -66.75 -3.06 16.58
C SER A 3 -65.98 -2.23 17.61
N VAL A 4 -65.13 -2.90 18.38
CA VAL A 4 -64.20 -2.26 19.31
C VAL A 4 -63.00 -1.78 18.51
N LEU A 5 -62.87 -0.46 18.36
CA LEU A 5 -61.68 0.21 17.85
C LEU A 5 -60.52 0.00 18.83
N THR A 6 -59.57 -0.85 18.48
CA THR A 6 -58.29 -0.99 19.20
C THR A 6 -57.40 0.20 18.84
N ARG A 7 -57.11 1.05 19.83
CA ARG A 7 -56.09 2.11 19.68
C ARG A 7 -54.70 1.46 19.48
N PRO A 8 -53.88 1.93 18.53
CA PRO A 8 -52.50 1.47 18.41
C PRO A 8 -51.72 1.85 19.67
N ALA A 9 -50.93 0.90 20.19
CA ALA A 9 -50.07 1.13 21.34
C ALA A 9 -49.08 2.27 21.03
N PRO A 10 -48.81 3.17 22.00
CA PRO A 10 -47.81 4.21 21.82
C PRO A 10 -46.43 3.58 21.53
N PRO A 11 -45.62 4.17 20.65
CA PRO A 11 -44.29 3.67 20.36
C PRO A 11 -43.47 3.59 21.64
N ALA A 12 -42.86 2.44 21.89
CA ALA A 12 -41.97 2.24 23.03
C ALA A 12 -40.87 3.32 23.00
N VAL A 13 -40.83 4.13 24.05
CA VAL A 13 -39.79 5.15 24.24
C VAL A 13 -38.44 4.42 24.34
N ALA A 14 -37.62 4.53 23.30
CA ALA A 14 -36.28 3.95 23.28
C ALA A 14 -35.45 4.61 24.40
N THR A 15 -35.12 3.84 25.43
CA THR A 15 -34.17 4.27 26.48
C THR A 15 -32.88 4.77 25.83
N PRO A 16 -32.35 5.94 26.24
CA PRO A 16 -31.11 6.45 25.68
C PRO A 16 -29.99 5.43 25.93
N PRO A 17 -29.13 5.14 24.92
CA PRO A 17 -28.05 4.18 25.09
C PRO A 17 -27.09 4.72 26.15
N ARG A 18 -27.06 4.07 27.33
CA ARG A 18 -26.06 4.36 28.35
C ARG A 18 -24.67 4.15 27.73
N PHE A 19 -23.88 5.21 27.65
CA PHE A 19 -22.49 5.18 27.22
C PHE A 19 -21.73 4.22 28.15
N ARG A 20 -21.46 3.00 27.70
CA ARG A 20 -20.75 2.01 28.51
C ARG A 20 -19.27 2.35 28.39
N ALA A 21 -18.65 2.83 29.47
CA ALA A 21 -17.19 3.07 29.54
C ALA A 21 -16.36 1.89 29.00
N GLY A 22 -16.85 0.66 29.17
CA GLY A 22 -16.24 -0.56 28.61
C GLY A 22 -16.11 -0.60 27.08
N ALA A 23 -16.84 0.24 26.33
CA ALA A 23 -16.71 0.37 24.87
C ALA A 23 -15.50 1.19 24.44
N LEU A 24 -14.96 2.05 25.32
CA LEU A 24 -13.76 2.86 25.06
C LEU A 24 -12.46 2.11 25.39
N LEU A 25 -12.51 1.17 26.34
CA LEU A 25 -11.36 0.40 26.80
C LEU A 25 -10.52 -0.23 25.66
N PRO A 26 -11.08 -0.96 24.68
CA PRO A 26 -10.28 -1.55 23.60
C PRO A 26 -9.57 -0.50 22.73
N TRP A 27 -10.20 0.67 22.51
CA TRP A 27 -9.60 1.75 21.75
C TRP A 27 -8.48 2.43 22.54
N ALA A 28 -8.71 2.69 23.83
CA ALA A 28 -7.69 3.24 24.73
C ALA A 28 -6.46 2.34 24.79
N LEU A 29 -6.64 1.02 24.84
CA LEU A 29 -5.54 0.06 24.77
C LEU A 29 -4.72 0.21 23.49
N VAL A 30 -5.38 0.27 22.32
CA VAL A 30 -4.68 0.46 21.03
C VAL A 30 -3.91 1.79 21.03
N THR A 31 -4.53 2.88 21.49
CA THR A 31 -3.88 4.18 21.55
C THR A 31 -2.65 4.17 22.47
N VAL A 32 -2.76 3.61 23.68
CA VAL A 32 -1.63 3.52 24.61
C VAL A 32 -0.50 2.68 24.02
N VAL A 33 -0.80 1.52 23.44
CA VAL A 33 0.22 0.65 22.81
C VAL A 33 0.86 1.34 21.61
N TYR A 34 0.08 2.04 20.77
CA TYR A 34 0.61 2.76 19.62
C TYR A 34 1.53 3.92 20.03
N VAL A 35 1.13 4.74 21.01
CA VAL A 35 1.97 5.81 21.54
C VAL A 35 3.24 5.24 22.17
N ALA A 36 3.13 4.18 22.98
CA ALA A 36 4.30 3.53 23.58
C ALA A 36 5.27 3.00 22.52
N ALA A 37 4.75 2.38 21.44
CA ALA A 37 5.57 1.86 20.35
C ALA A 37 6.27 2.98 19.56
N LEU A 38 5.61 4.13 19.34
CA LEU A 38 6.24 5.29 18.71
C LEU A 38 7.32 5.92 19.57
N LEU A 39 7.09 6.04 20.88
CA LEU A 39 8.09 6.52 21.84
C LEU A 39 9.31 5.59 21.89
N ASN A 40 9.09 4.27 21.83
CA ASN A 40 10.17 3.28 21.74
C ASN A 40 10.95 3.36 20.41
N ALA A 41 10.35 3.92 19.37
CA ALA A 41 10.97 4.12 18.05
C ALA A 41 11.60 5.52 17.89
N ASP A 42 11.95 6.17 19.01
CA ASP A 42 12.55 7.51 19.08
C ASP A 42 11.72 8.62 18.42
N THR A 43 10.39 8.48 18.41
CA THR A 43 9.50 9.53 17.88
C THR A 43 9.27 10.61 18.93
N PRO A 44 9.48 11.91 18.63
CA PRO A 44 9.26 12.97 19.62
C PRO A 44 7.82 13.01 20.13
N ALA A 45 7.63 13.02 21.46
CA ALA A 45 6.30 13.00 22.08
C ALA A 45 5.40 14.18 21.64
N ARG A 46 6.01 15.33 21.40
CA ARG A 46 5.33 16.52 20.85
C ARG A 46 4.74 16.24 19.48
N ASP A 47 5.49 15.60 18.60
CA ASP A 47 5.07 15.32 17.23
C ASP A 47 3.96 14.24 17.21
N ILE A 48 4.05 13.24 18.09
CA ILE A 48 2.96 12.27 18.31
C ILE A 48 1.67 12.99 18.70
N ALA A 49 1.73 13.92 19.66
CA ALA A 49 0.56 14.65 20.13
C ALA A 49 -0.04 15.57 19.04
N ILE A 50 0.80 16.36 18.36
CA ILE A 50 0.36 17.26 17.28
C ILE A 50 -0.24 16.46 16.13
N TYR A 51 0.41 15.38 15.71
CA TYR A 51 -0.11 14.53 14.64
C TYR A 51 -1.40 13.83 15.04
N GLY A 52 -1.55 13.42 16.31
CA GLY A 52 -2.81 12.89 16.84
C GLY A 52 -3.96 13.90 16.74
N VAL A 53 -3.70 15.17 17.09
CA VAL A 53 -4.67 16.26 16.93
C VAL A 53 -5.00 16.50 15.46
N TYR A 54 -3.99 16.53 14.58
CA TYR A 54 -4.17 16.64 13.13
C TYR A 54 -5.00 15.48 12.56
N LEU A 55 -4.73 14.25 12.95
CA LEU A 55 -5.50 13.10 12.46
C LEU A 55 -6.97 13.22 12.84
N VAL A 56 -7.28 13.69 14.06
CA VAL A 56 -8.66 13.85 14.51
C VAL A 56 -9.33 15.05 13.84
N LEU A 57 -8.74 16.24 13.92
CA LEU A 57 -9.37 17.50 13.50
C LEU A 57 -9.15 17.83 12.02
N GLY A 58 -8.02 17.40 11.46
CA GLY A 58 -7.63 17.59 10.06
C GLY A 58 -8.23 16.55 9.11
N ILE A 59 -8.38 15.30 9.56
CA ILE A 59 -8.77 14.17 8.70
C ILE A 59 -10.12 13.57 9.13
N VAL A 60 -10.21 13.01 10.34
CA VAL A 60 -11.35 12.19 10.76
C VAL A 60 -12.64 13.01 10.85
N VAL A 61 -12.63 14.14 11.57
CA VAL A 61 -13.82 14.99 11.76
C VAL A 61 -14.35 15.55 10.44
N PRO A 62 -13.57 16.32 9.64
CA PRO A 62 -14.07 16.87 8.38
C PRO A 62 -14.50 15.76 7.41
N GLY A 63 -13.74 14.66 7.36
CA GLY A 63 -14.08 13.51 6.54
C GLY A 63 -15.39 12.82 6.96
N THR A 64 -15.64 12.62 8.26
CA THR A 64 -16.91 12.06 8.76
C THR A 64 -18.09 12.95 8.42
N LEU A 65 -17.94 14.27 8.55
CA LEU A 65 -18.98 15.24 8.22
C LEU A 65 -19.31 15.20 6.71
N VAL A 66 -18.28 15.25 5.85
CA VAL A 66 -18.43 15.16 4.39
C VAL A 66 -19.07 13.84 4.00
N TRP A 67 -18.60 12.72 4.53
CA TRP A 67 -19.15 11.40 4.23
C TRP A 67 -20.64 11.29 4.60
N ARG A 68 -21.00 11.73 5.82
CA ARG A 68 -22.39 11.76 6.27
C ARG A 68 -23.26 12.68 5.41
N ALA A 69 -22.71 13.77 4.88
CA ALA A 69 -23.43 14.66 3.98
C ALA A 69 -23.71 14.03 2.60
N VAL A 70 -22.74 13.30 2.04
CA VAL A 70 -22.87 12.75 0.68
C VAL A 70 -23.54 11.37 0.62
N ARG A 71 -23.39 10.54 1.66
CA ARG A 71 -23.92 9.16 1.69
C ARG A 71 -24.84 8.85 2.88
N GLY A 72 -24.74 9.61 3.96
CA GLY A 72 -25.47 9.35 5.21
C GLY A 72 -24.69 8.54 6.25
N SER A 73 -25.18 8.56 7.50
CA SER A 73 -24.58 7.83 8.63
C SER A 73 -24.91 6.33 8.58
N ARG A 74 -24.01 5.51 9.14
CA ARG A 74 -24.19 4.08 9.40
C ARG A 74 -24.96 3.78 10.69
N GLY A 75 -25.38 4.81 11.40
CA GLY A 75 -26.04 4.68 12.71
C GLY A 75 -25.08 4.38 13.85
N ASN A 76 -23.77 4.34 13.64
CA ASN A 76 -22.80 4.04 14.69
C ASN A 76 -21.50 4.80 14.48
N LEU A 77 -20.89 5.21 15.60
CA LEU A 77 -19.71 6.05 15.58
C LEU A 77 -18.47 5.36 14.98
N PRO A 78 -18.11 4.11 15.32
CA PRO A 78 -16.86 3.51 14.81
C PRO A 78 -16.81 3.40 13.28
N GLU A 79 -17.91 3.00 12.63
CA GLU A 79 -17.94 2.95 11.17
C GLU A 79 -17.98 4.33 10.53
N ASP A 80 -18.73 5.27 11.10
CA ASP A 80 -18.77 6.66 10.59
C ASP A 80 -17.40 7.34 10.70
N LEU A 81 -16.64 7.07 11.76
CA LEU A 81 -15.26 7.55 11.91
C LEU A 81 -14.31 6.84 10.95
N GLY A 82 -14.46 5.53 10.72
CA GLY A 82 -13.62 4.80 9.75
C GLY A 82 -13.82 5.25 8.30
N LEU A 83 -15.07 5.34 7.86
CA LEU A 83 -15.42 5.88 6.54
C LEU A 83 -15.08 7.36 6.43
N GLY A 84 -15.30 8.10 7.51
CA GLY A 84 -14.95 9.49 7.62
C GLY A 84 -13.46 9.72 7.48
N ALA A 85 -12.62 8.94 8.17
CA ALA A 85 -11.18 9.04 8.04
C ALA A 85 -10.71 8.79 6.61
N GLY A 86 -11.23 7.74 5.95
CA GLY A 86 -10.93 7.50 4.53
C GLY A 86 -11.40 8.64 3.62
N THR A 87 -12.56 9.24 3.91
CA THR A 87 -13.07 10.41 3.18
C THR A 87 -12.23 11.64 3.47
N GLY A 88 -11.70 11.77 4.68
CA GLY A 88 -10.82 12.83 5.14
C GLY A 88 -9.51 12.85 4.37
N LEU A 89 -8.91 11.68 4.10
CA LEU A 89 -7.74 11.54 3.22
C LEU A 89 -8.02 12.14 1.84
N PHE A 90 -9.18 11.81 1.25
CA PHE A 90 -9.59 12.38 -0.03
C PHE A 90 -9.83 13.90 0.05
N VAL A 91 -10.52 14.38 1.09
CA VAL A 91 -10.79 15.82 1.29
C VAL A 91 -9.49 16.61 1.51
N GLN A 92 -8.53 16.04 2.22
CA GLN A 92 -7.21 16.64 2.43
C GLN A 92 -6.44 16.76 1.11
N LEU A 93 -6.46 15.72 0.27
CA LEU A 93 -5.86 15.77 -1.07
C LEU A 93 -6.49 16.84 -1.95
N VAL A 94 -7.81 17.03 -1.88
CA VAL A 94 -8.48 18.11 -2.63
C VAL A 94 -7.96 19.47 -2.18
N GLY A 95 -7.84 19.70 -0.87
CA GLY A 95 -7.28 20.93 -0.32
C GLY A 95 -5.83 21.15 -0.74
N TRP A 96 -5.01 20.10 -0.65
CA TRP A 96 -3.63 20.12 -1.10
C TRP A 96 -3.52 20.43 -2.59
N ALA A 97 -4.30 19.77 -3.45
CA ALA A 97 -4.25 19.95 -4.89
C ALA A 97 -4.64 21.39 -5.29
N ILE A 98 -5.65 21.96 -4.64
CA ILE A 98 -6.03 23.37 -4.84
C ILE A 98 -4.87 24.28 -4.42
N ALA A 99 -4.32 24.09 -3.21
CA ALA A 99 -3.23 24.91 -2.71
C ALA A 99 -1.97 24.82 -3.59
N ALA A 100 -1.61 23.62 -4.05
CA ALA A 100 -0.47 23.38 -4.93
C ALA A 100 -0.64 24.01 -6.32
N ALA A 101 -1.87 24.03 -6.84
CA ALA A 101 -2.17 24.61 -8.15
C ALA A 101 -2.14 26.14 -8.17
N ILE A 102 -2.40 26.79 -7.03
CA ILE A 102 -2.49 28.26 -6.93
C ILE A 102 -1.39 28.91 -6.08
N GLY A 103 -0.43 28.13 -5.55
CA GLY A 103 0.68 28.66 -4.75
C GLY A 103 0.30 29.10 -3.34
N LEU A 104 -0.66 28.42 -2.70
CA LEU A 104 -1.18 28.74 -1.35
C LEU A 104 -0.92 27.63 -0.31
N GLN A 105 0.15 26.86 -0.47
CA GLN A 105 0.52 25.77 0.43
C GLN A 105 0.79 26.23 1.87
N GLN A 106 1.36 27.43 2.02
CA GLN A 106 1.65 28.09 3.29
C GLN A 106 0.41 28.33 4.17
N VAL A 107 -0.80 28.32 3.58
CA VAL A 107 -2.07 28.46 4.32
C VAL A 107 -2.91 27.17 4.32
N LEU A 108 -2.34 26.03 3.91
CA LEU A 108 -3.06 24.75 3.86
C LEU A 108 -3.60 24.33 5.24
N TRP A 109 -2.99 24.77 6.34
CA TRP A 109 -3.51 24.57 7.70
C TRP A 109 -4.94 25.10 7.91
N ALA A 110 -5.37 26.10 7.14
CA ALA A 110 -6.72 26.63 7.21
C ALA A 110 -7.76 25.71 6.54
N TRP A 111 -7.34 24.80 5.66
CA TRP A 111 -8.26 23.97 4.87
C TRP A 111 -9.22 23.13 5.72
N PRO A 112 -8.76 22.34 6.72
CA PRO A 112 -9.67 21.59 7.58
C PRO A 112 -10.64 22.50 8.36
N LEU A 113 -10.17 23.68 8.77
CA LEU A 113 -10.99 24.67 9.48
C LEU A 113 -12.11 25.21 8.59
N LEU A 114 -11.84 25.45 7.30
CA LEU A 114 -12.86 25.89 6.34
C LEU A 114 -13.96 24.84 6.15
N VAL A 115 -13.59 23.56 6.07
CA VAL A 115 -14.57 22.46 5.99
C VAL A 115 -15.42 22.40 7.25
N ILE A 116 -14.80 22.41 8.43
CA ILE A 116 -15.54 22.39 9.71
C ILE A 116 -16.44 23.63 9.85
N ALA A 117 -15.93 24.81 9.51
CA ALA A 117 -16.67 26.06 9.56
C ALA A 117 -17.91 26.02 8.65
N ALA A 118 -17.82 25.44 7.45
CA ALA A 118 -18.98 25.25 6.57
C ALA A 118 -20.08 24.40 7.25
N PHE A 119 -19.71 23.32 7.92
CA PHE A 119 -20.65 22.45 8.65
C PHE A 119 -21.21 23.06 9.94
N ILE A 120 -20.56 24.09 10.49
CA ILE A 120 -21.08 24.90 11.59
C ILE A 120 -21.98 26.01 11.06
N ALA A 121 -21.59 26.71 10.00
CA ALA A 121 -22.29 27.86 9.48
C ALA A 121 -23.61 27.49 8.78
N VAL A 122 -23.61 26.45 7.95
CA VAL A 122 -24.75 26.09 7.08
C VAL A 122 -25.78 25.22 7.84
N PRO A 123 -27.03 25.69 8.09
CA PRO A 123 -28.00 24.97 8.90
C PRO A 123 -28.34 23.55 8.41
N SER A 124 -28.41 23.36 7.09
CA SER A 124 -28.68 22.05 6.49
C SER A 124 -27.54 21.04 6.69
N LEU A 125 -26.31 21.51 6.95
CA LEU A 125 -25.15 20.67 7.22
C LEU A 125 -25.00 20.33 8.71
N ARG A 126 -25.52 21.17 9.61
CA ARG A 126 -25.43 20.97 11.08
C ARG A 126 -26.00 19.63 11.56
N ARG A 127 -26.98 19.06 10.83
CA ARG A 127 -27.54 17.74 11.15
C ARG A 127 -26.50 16.61 11.08
N HIS A 128 -25.47 16.74 10.25
CA HIS A 128 -24.48 15.68 10.03
C HIS A 128 -23.49 15.50 11.20
N TRP A 129 -23.49 16.40 12.18
CA TRP A 129 -22.77 16.21 13.44
C TRP A 129 -23.37 15.09 14.30
N ARG A 130 -24.66 14.79 14.12
CA ARG A 130 -25.41 13.82 14.92
C ARG A 130 -25.72 12.57 14.10
N ILE A 131 -26.04 11.50 14.82
CA ILE A 131 -26.56 10.26 14.26
C ILE A 131 -28.06 10.25 14.52
N ASP A 132 -28.86 10.42 13.46
CA ASP A 132 -30.32 10.51 13.58
C ASP A 132 -30.99 9.15 13.80
N ASP A 133 -30.44 8.06 13.23
CA ASP A 133 -30.94 6.68 13.36
C ASP A 133 -29.85 5.75 13.97
N PRO A 134 -29.77 5.64 15.31
CA PRO A 134 -28.74 4.84 15.98
C PRO A 134 -28.89 3.32 15.73
N ARG A 135 -27.80 2.71 15.27
CA ARG A 135 -27.63 1.26 15.02
C ARG A 135 -26.35 0.75 15.69
N PRO A 136 -26.31 0.67 17.03
CA PRO A 136 -25.09 0.39 17.78
C PRO A 136 -24.50 -0.98 17.44
N LEU A 137 -23.16 -1.05 17.49
CA LEU A 137 -22.41 -2.29 17.32
C LEU A 137 -22.22 -3.01 18.65
N PRO A 138 -22.17 -4.35 18.67
CA PRO A 138 -21.87 -5.10 19.89
C PRO A 138 -20.43 -4.84 20.35
N LEU A 139 -20.18 -4.84 21.66
CA LEU A 139 -18.86 -4.60 22.25
C LEU A 139 -17.76 -5.50 21.67
N ARG A 140 -18.10 -6.75 21.35
CA ARG A 140 -17.17 -7.72 20.72
C ARG A 140 -16.63 -7.23 19.37
N TRP A 141 -17.39 -6.43 18.63
CA TRP A 141 -16.93 -5.84 17.38
C TRP A 141 -15.72 -4.93 17.62
N ALA A 142 -15.79 -4.05 18.63
CA ALA A 142 -14.71 -3.14 18.97
C ALA A 142 -13.44 -3.89 19.39
N TRP A 143 -13.58 -4.94 20.21
CA TRP A 143 -12.45 -5.80 20.59
C TRP A 143 -11.82 -6.51 19.39
N MET A 144 -12.61 -7.05 18.47
CA MET A 144 -12.06 -7.73 17.29
C MET A 144 -11.32 -6.76 16.36
N ILE A 145 -11.85 -5.54 16.15
CA ILE A 145 -11.16 -4.51 15.38
C ILE A 145 -9.89 -4.06 16.10
N CYS A 146 -9.96 -3.76 17.38
CA CYS A 146 -8.80 -3.30 18.15
C CYS A 146 -7.70 -4.37 18.21
N ALA A 147 -8.06 -5.66 18.29
CA ALA A 147 -7.10 -6.75 18.16
C ALA A 147 -6.38 -6.73 16.81
N ALA A 148 -7.10 -6.46 15.71
CA ALA A 148 -6.49 -6.28 14.40
C ALA A 148 -5.57 -5.05 14.38
N LEU A 149 -6.01 -3.92 14.94
CA LEU A 149 -5.21 -2.69 15.01
C LEU A 149 -3.92 -2.86 15.84
N LEU A 150 -3.92 -3.65 16.92
CA LEU A 150 -2.71 -3.97 17.66
C LEU A 150 -1.68 -4.71 16.79
N VAL A 151 -2.13 -5.59 15.89
CA VAL A 151 -1.21 -6.25 14.95
C VAL A 151 -0.71 -5.28 13.88
N ILE A 152 -1.50 -4.28 13.47
CA ILE A 152 -1.03 -3.19 12.59
C ILE A 152 0.05 -2.35 13.31
N VAL A 153 -0.11 -2.09 14.61
CA VAL A 153 0.93 -1.43 15.42
C VAL A 153 2.19 -2.28 15.46
N ALA A 154 2.08 -3.59 15.65
CA ALA A 154 3.24 -4.51 15.62
C ALA A 154 3.92 -4.51 14.24
N TRP A 155 3.15 -4.49 13.14
CA TRP A 155 3.68 -4.33 11.79
C TRP A 155 4.45 -3.00 11.63
N GLY A 156 3.90 -1.90 12.15
CA GLY A 156 4.57 -0.59 12.19
C GLY A 156 5.88 -0.64 12.97
N ALA A 157 5.88 -1.25 14.16
CA ALA A 157 7.08 -1.42 14.99
C ALA A 157 8.18 -2.20 14.27
N VAL A 158 7.83 -3.28 13.56
CA VAL A 158 8.79 -4.00 12.69
C VAL A 158 9.35 -3.06 11.63
N ALA A 159 8.52 -2.28 10.96
CA ALA A 159 8.97 -1.36 9.92
C ALA A 159 9.92 -0.28 10.47
N TRP A 160 9.60 0.32 11.63
CA TRP A 160 10.42 1.34 12.27
C TRP A 160 11.78 0.81 12.72
N SER A 161 11.85 -0.45 13.16
CA SER A 161 13.13 -1.09 13.53
C SER A 161 14.09 -1.22 12.34
N GLY A 162 13.56 -1.35 11.12
CA GLY A 162 14.34 -1.38 9.88
C GLY A 162 14.59 0.00 9.26
N ALA A 163 14.07 1.08 9.86
CA ALA A 163 14.15 2.44 9.37
C ALA A 163 14.35 3.41 10.55
N PRO A 164 15.52 3.40 11.21
CA PRO A 164 15.81 4.27 12.35
C PRO A 164 15.75 5.75 11.95
N MET A 165 15.56 6.66 12.90
CA MET A 165 15.51 8.10 12.61
C MET A 165 16.89 8.62 12.16
N PRO A 166 16.96 9.51 11.16
CA PRO A 166 18.21 10.17 10.82
C PRO A 166 18.59 11.21 11.89
N PRO A 167 19.90 11.45 12.14
CA PRO A 167 21.05 10.83 11.50
C PRO A 167 21.54 9.56 12.23
N PHE A 168 21.82 8.50 11.48
CA PHE A 168 22.44 7.26 11.99
C PHE A 168 23.42 6.69 10.96
N SER A 169 24.14 5.63 11.33
CA SER A 169 24.99 4.89 10.39
C SER A 169 24.29 3.60 9.97
N GLY A 170 24.04 3.42 8.69
CA GLY A 170 23.35 2.26 8.14
C GLY A 170 22.75 2.55 6.76
N ALA A 171 21.77 1.78 6.34
CA ALA A 171 21.18 1.91 5.01
C ALA A 171 19.66 2.01 5.12
N TYR A 172 19.07 2.88 4.31
CA TYR A 172 17.64 2.82 4.01
C TYR A 172 17.40 1.98 2.78
N TYR A 173 16.21 1.38 2.71
CA TYR A 173 15.70 0.90 1.43
C TYR A 173 15.47 2.09 0.50
N GLN A 174 15.95 2.01 -0.74
CA GLN A 174 16.03 3.17 -1.64
C GLN A 174 14.66 3.83 -1.91
N ASP A 175 13.58 3.06 -1.95
CA ASP A 175 12.25 3.60 -2.22
C ASP A 175 11.78 4.51 -1.07
N VAL A 176 12.26 4.28 0.16
CA VAL A 176 11.95 5.15 1.31
C VAL A 176 12.55 6.54 1.10
N MET A 177 13.79 6.62 0.60
CA MET A 177 14.44 7.90 0.28
C MET A 177 13.85 8.56 -0.96
N TYR A 178 13.47 7.76 -1.96
CA TYR A 178 12.73 8.26 -3.12
C TYR A 178 11.41 8.90 -2.69
N HIS A 179 10.59 8.21 -1.90
CA HIS A 179 9.34 8.76 -1.37
C HIS A 179 9.58 10.00 -0.51
N LEU A 180 10.61 10.02 0.33
CA LEU A 180 10.92 11.22 1.13
C LEU A 180 11.23 12.44 0.25
N SER A 181 11.99 12.26 -0.83
CA SER A 181 12.24 13.35 -1.79
C SER A 181 10.95 13.84 -2.46
N LEU A 182 10.01 12.93 -2.76
CA LEU A 182 8.71 13.28 -3.32
C LEU A 182 7.86 14.03 -2.30
N VAL A 183 7.91 13.66 -1.02
CA VAL A 183 7.22 14.42 0.05
C VAL A 183 7.71 15.86 0.07
N HIS A 184 9.03 16.10 0.02
CA HIS A 184 9.57 17.46 -0.07
C HIS A 184 9.08 18.18 -1.34
N GLU A 185 9.07 17.51 -2.49
CA GLU A 185 8.53 18.09 -3.73
C GLU A 185 7.06 18.45 -3.65
N MET A 186 6.24 17.65 -2.97
CA MET A 186 4.81 17.93 -2.80
C MET A 186 4.53 19.09 -1.83
N THR A 187 5.54 19.66 -1.18
CA THR A 187 5.40 20.94 -0.45
C THR A 187 5.48 22.16 -1.37
N ARG A 188 5.99 21.99 -2.60
CA ARG A 188 6.18 23.06 -3.59
C ARG A 188 4.95 23.28 -4.46
N SER A 189 4.94 24.35 -5.24
CA SER A 189 3.88 24.64 -6.23
C SER A 189 4.08 23.87 -7.51
N MET A 190 2.97 23.52 -8.16
CA MET A 190 3.00 22.93 -9.49
C MET A 190 3.65 23.90 -10.49
N PRO A 191 4.38 23.39 -11.51
CA PRO A 191 4.57 21.98 -11.86
C PRO A 191 5.62 21.27 -11.00
N PHE A 192 5.40 19.96 -10.76
CA PHE A 192 6.33 19.12 -10.01
C PHE A 192 7.41 18.51 -10.90
N GLU A 193 8.61 18.43 -10.33
CA GLU A 193 9.80 17.87 -10.99
C GLU A 193 10.25 16.59 -10.30
N VAL A 194 11.03 15.77 -11.02
CA VAL A 194 11.74 14.65 -10.43
C VAL A 194 12.82 15.22 -9.52
N PRO A 195 12.77 15.02 -8.19
CA PRO A 195 13.69 15.71 -7.28
C PRO A 195 15.15 15.37 -7.54
N GLN A 196 15.43 14.22 -8.15
CA GLN A 196 16.77 13.77 -8.46
C GLN A 196 17.32 14.24 -9.81
N LEU A 197 16.48 14.83 -10.65
CA LEU A 197 16.79 15.31 -12.00
C LEU A 197 16.02 16.61 -12.23
N ALA A 198 16.52 17.72 -11.69
CA ALA A 198 15.88 19.02 -11.82
C ALA A 198 15.62 19.36 -13.31
N GLY A 199 14.41 19.85 -13.61
CA GLY A 199 13.92 20.09 -14.96
C GLY A 199 13.09 18.96 -15.57
N ASP A 200 13.21 17.71 -15.07
CA ASP A 200 12.38 16.60 -15.55
C ASP A 200 10.99 16.63 -14.91
N THR A 201 9.93 16.53 -15.71
CA THR A 201 8.55 16.49 -15.20
C THR A 201 8.28 15.23 -14.38
N LEU A 202 7.74 15.37 -13.17
CA LEU A 202 7.37 14.23 -12.34
C LEU A 202 6.10 13.53 -12.87
N ARG A 203 6.29 12.32 -13.41
CA ARG A 203 5.18 11.40 -13.74
C ARG A 203 5.27 10.16 -12.86
N TYR A 204 4.70 10.25 -11.68
CA TYR A 204 4.67 9.15 -10.72
C TYR A 204 3.37 9.20 -9.92
N HIS A 205 3.01 8.10 -9.28
CA HIS A 205 1.81 8.01 -8.44
C HIS A 205 2.10 8.58 -7.04
N TYR A 206 2.30 9.89 -6.98
CA TYR A 206 2.79 10.64 -5.82
C TYR A 206 1.71 11.09 -4.82
N LEU A 207 0.43 10.69 -4.98
CA LEU A 207 -0.63 11.24 -4.12
C LEU A 207 -0.55 10.74 -2.65
N SER A 208 0.14 9.64 -2.37
CA SER A 208 0.50 9.31 -0.98
C SER A 208 1.52 10.29 -0.41
N ASP A 209 2.47 10.72 -1.23
CA ASP A 209 3.51 11.67 -0.84
C ASP A 209 2.92 13.06 -0.64
N ALA A 210 1.92 13.41 -1.43
CA ALA A 210 1.11 14.62 -1.25
C ALA A 210 0.36 14.65 0.08
N ASP A 211 -0.22 13.52 0.51
CA ASP A 211 -0.89 13.42 1.81
C ASP A 211 0.11 13.56 2.97
N MET A 212 1.29 12.97 2.86
CA MET A 212 2.39 13.14 3.82
C MET A 212 2.89 14.58 3.86
N ALA A 213 3.06 15.23 2.71
CA ALA A 213 3.48 16.63 2.62
C ALA A 213 2.42 17.56 3.20
N ALA A 214 1.15 17.31 2.92
CA ALA A 214 0.04 18.04 3.53
C ALA A 214 0.04 17.93 5.05
N ALA A 215 0.30 16.73 5.58
CA ALA A 215 0.44 16.53 7.02
C ALA A 215 1.62 17.35 7.59
N SER A 216 2.79 17.33 6.94
CA SER A 216 3.95 18.17 7.33
C SER A 216 3.56 19.64 7.35
N MET A 217 3.04 20.19 6.24
CA MET A 217 2.69 21.61 6.11
C MET A 217 1.63 22.09 7.11
N ILE A 218 0.66 21.24 7.45
CA ILE A 218 -0.38 21.59 8.43
C ILE A 218 0.15 21.55 9.87
N THR A 219 1.04 20.62 10.17
CA THR A 219 1.50 20.36 11.55
C THR A 219 2.83 21.02 11.91
N GLY A 220 3.64 21.37 10.92
CA GLY A 220 5.04 21.76 11.08
C GLY A 220 5.96 20.62 11.54
N ILE A 221 5.50 19.36 11.45
CA ILE A 221 6.33 18.19 11.79
C ILE A 221 7.22 17.87 10.58
N PRO A 222 8.54 17.65 10.77
CA PRO A 222 9.45 17.34 9.67
C PRO A 222 8.99 16.15 8.80
N GLU A 223 9.20 16.24 7.49
CA GLU A 223 8.73 15.28 6.48
C GLU A 223 9.19 13.85 6.79
N HIS A 224 10.45 13.72 7.20
CA HIS A 224 11.04 12.43 7.54
C HIS A 224 10.39 11.80 8.78
N VAL A 225 9.94 12.58 9.78
CA VAL A 225 9.19 12.08 10.94
C VAL A 225 7.81 11.59 10.50
N VAL A 226 7.13 12.35 9.64
CA VAL A 226 5.80 11.97 9.11
C VAL A 226 5.89 10.64 8.37
N LEU A 227 6.80 10.53 7.40
CA LEU A 227 6.95 9.35 6.56
C LEU A 227 7.44 8.14 7.36
N LEU A 228 8.49 8.30 8.16
CA LEU A 228 9.16 7.17 8.83
C LEU A 228 8.42 6.70 10.09
N ARG A 229 7.54 7.50 10.70
CA ARG A 229 6.89 7.16 11.98
C ARG A 229 5.38 7.29 11.95
N LEU A 230 4.87 8.47 11.64
CA LEU A 230 3.50 8.85 12.02
C LEU A 230 2.43 8.41 11.01
N TRP A 231 2.78 8.22 9.74
CA TRP A 231 1.80 8.10 8.67
C TRP A 231 1.29 6.66 8.42
N ASN A 232 2.18 5.66 8.32
CA ASN A 232 1.83 4.33 7.81
C ASN A 232 0.77 3.57 8.65
N VAL A 233 0.89 3.60 9.98
CA VAL A 233 -0.01 2.86 10.88
C VAL A 233 -1.45 3.42 10.84
N PRO A 234 -1.68 4.74 10.93
CA PRO A 234 -3.01 5.33 10.75
C PRO A 234 -3.67 4.97 9.42
N ILE A 235 -2.94 5.04 8.30
CA ILE A 235 -3.52 4.71 6.98
C ILE A 235 -3.92 3.23 6.91
N GLY A 236 -3.08 2.33 7.42
CA GLY A 236 -3.43 0.90 7.54
C GLY A 236 -4.66 0.67 8.41
N ALA A 237 -4.78 1.38 9.54
CA ALA A 237 -5.95 1.30 10.42
C ALA A 237 -7.24 1.79 9.73
N ILE A 238 -7.17 2.87 8.95
CA ILE A 238 -8.30 3.35 8.13
C ILE A 238 -8.68 2.28 7.09
N GLY A 239 -7.70 1.66 6.42
CA GLY A 239 -7.94 0.56 5.49
C GLY A 239 -8.70 -0.61 6.11
N VAL A 240 -8.31 -1.02 7.34
CA VAL A 240 -9.00 -2.07 8.12
C VAL A 240 -10.45 -1.68 8.39
N LEU A 241 -10.69 -0.46 8.84
CA LEU A 241 -12.03 0.03 9.16
C LEU A 241 -12.93 0.12 7.93
N VAL A 242 -12.45 0.74 6.84
CA VAL A 242 -13.20 0.85 5.57
C VAL A 242 -13.55 -0.54 5.04
N THR A 243 -12.61 -1.49 5.06
CA THR A 243 -12.85 -2.88 4.64
C THR A 243 -13.84 -3.59 5.57
N ALA A 244 -13.77 -3.36 6.87
CA ALA A 244 -14.73 -3.91 7.83
C ALA A 244 -16.15 -3.38 7.57
N VAL A 245 -16.30 -2.09 7.25
CA VAL A 245 -17.59 -1.52 6.85
C VAL A 245 -18.07 -2.16 5.55
N LEU A 246 -17.22 -2.24 4.53
CA LEU A 246 -17.56 -2.84 3.24
C LEU A 246 -18.06 -4.27 3.40
N ALA A 247 -17.36 -5.09 4.20
CA ALA A 247 -17.79 -6.44 4.53
C ALA A 247 -19.13 -6.47 5.28
N ARG A 248 -19.36 -5.58 6.24
CA ARG A 248 -20.66 -5.53 6.95
C ARG A 248 -21.79 -5.06 6.04
N GLU A 249 -21.52 -4.14 5.11
CA GLU A 249 -22.49 -3.66 4.12
C GLU A 249 -22.94 -4.77 3.16
N VAL A 250 -22.01 -5.62 2.73
CA VAL A 250 -22.33 -6.67 1.76
C VAL A 250 -22.87 -7.94 2.43
N ILE A 251 -22.40 -8.30 3.63
CA ILE A 251 -22.72 -9.57 4.32
C ILE A 251 -23.83 -9.41 5.37
N GLY A 252 -23.99 -8.23 5.98
CA GLY A 252 -25.01 -7.95 6.98
C GLY A 252 -24.76 -8.53 8.38
N LYS A 253 -23.59 -9.13 8.65
CA LYS A 253 -23.25 -9.72 9.96
C LYS A 253 -22.22 -8.88 10.71
N TRP A 254 -22.44 -8.64 12.00
CA TRP A 254 -21.54 -7.80 12.82
C TRP A 254 -20.09 -8.34 12.83
N TRP A 255 -19.88 -9.65 13.00
CA TRP A 255 -18.53 -10.23 13.10
C TRP A 255 -17.80 -10.32 11.76
N ALA A 256 -18.51 -10.22 10.64
CA ALA A 256 -17.92 -10.35 9.31
C ALA A 256 -17.01 -9.17 8.97
N GLY A 257 -17.37 -7.96 9.44
CA GLY A 257 -16.56 -6.76 9.27
C GLY A 257 -15.15 -6.92 9.84
N PRO A 258 -15.01 -7.13 11.16
CA PRO A 258 -13.69 -7.25 11.79
C PRO A 258 -12.87 -8.42 11.24
N LEU A 259 -13.50 -9.57 10.94
CA LEU A 259 -12.78 -10.70 10.37
C LEU A 259 -12.23 -10.40 8.97
N ALA A 260 -13.02 -9.74 8.11
CA ALA A 260 -12.58 -9.39 6.75
C ALA A 260 -11.51 -8.29 6.77
N GLY A 261 -11.66 -7.28 7.62
CA GLY A 261 -10.63 -6.25 7.82
C GLY A 261 -9.32 -6.83 8.34
N ALA A 262 -9.38 -7.75 9.32
CA ALA A 262 -8.18 -8.44 9.79
C ALA A 262 -7.53 -9.28 8.67
N LEU A 263 -8.32 -10.09 7.96
CA LEU A 263 -7.81 -10.95 6.89
C LEU A 263 -7.17 -10.15 5.74
N ALA A 264 -7.71 -8.98 5.44
CA ALA A 264 -7.23 -8.11 4.36
C ALA A 264 -5.83 -7.50 4.61
N PHE A 265 -5.52 -7.12 5.86
CA PHE A 265 -4.31 -6.35 6.17
C PHE A 265 -3.31 -7.11 7.06
N ILE A 266 -3.76 -8.13 7.78
CA ILE A 266 -2.92 -8.97 8.65
C ILE A 266 -2.73 -10.35 8.03
N GLY A 267 -3.77 -10.87 7.37
CA GLY A 267 -3.70 -12.18 6.74
C GLY A 267 -2.67 -12.20 5.61
N ILE A 268 -1.64 -13.03 5.74
CA ILE A 268 -0.62 -13.26 4.71
C ILE A 268 -0.89 -14.59 3.97
N PRO A 269 -0.23 -14.90 2.83
CA PRO A 269 -0.41 -16.18 2.16
C PRO A 269 -0.05 -17.32 3.10
N LEU A 270 -0.63 -18.50 2.89
CA LEU A 270 -0.26 -19.67 3.66
C LEU A 270 1.24 -19.98 3.45
N SER A 271 1.92 -20.43 4.49
CA SER A 271 3.25 -21.04 4.37
C SER A 271 3.16 -22.56 4.37
N LEU A 272 2.32 -23.13 5.25
CA LEU A 272 2.20 -24.58 5.45
C LEU A 272 3.52 -25.30 5.80
N GLY A 273 4.56 -24.55 6.20
CA GLY A 273 5.92 -25.06 6.40
C GLY A 273 6.82 -25.01 5.15
N ALA A 274 6.38 -24.37 4.06
CA ALA A 274 7.18 -24.22 2.85
C ALA A 274 8.40 -23.30 3.07
N PRO A 275 9.53 -23.54 2.36
CA PRO A 275 10.77 -22.77 2.52
C PRO A 275 10.73 -21.36 1.94
N LEU A 276 9.65 -21.00 1.26
CA LEU A 276 9.39 -19.68 0.72
C LEU A 276 7.92 -19.31 0.93
N MET A 277 7.67 -18.01 0.97
CA MET A 277 6.34 -17.44 0.98
C MET A 277 5.91 -17.14 -0.45
N ALA A 278 4.61 -17.29 -0.74
CA ALA A 278 4.07 -16.87 -2.02
C ALA A 278 4.23 -15.35 -2.20
N TYR A 279 4.56 -14.94 -3.43
CA TYR A 279 4.61 -13.52 -3.80
C TYR A 279 3.22 -12.89 -3.72
N GLY A 280 3.13 -11.63 -3.30
CA GLY A 280 1.83 -10.96 -3.07
C GLY A 280 1.37 -11.03 -1.61
N THR A 281 2.25 -10.63 -0.70
CA THR A 281 2.16 -10.99 0.72
C THR A 281 1.10 -10.20 1.49
N SER A 282 1.11 -8.88 1.41
CA SER A 282 0.20 -8.00 2.17
C SER A 282 -0.22 -6.79 1.35
N ALA A 283 -1.42 -6.29 1.64
CA ALA A 283 -1.88 -5.00 1.15
C ALA A 283 -1.14 -3.81 1.78
N LEU A 284 -0.43 -4.03 2.91
CA LEU A 284 0.42 -3.04 3.56
C LEU A 284 1.87 -3.20 3.12
N VAL A 285 2.45 -2.13 2.60
CA VAL A 285 3.84 -2.09 2.14
C VAL A 285 4.48 -0.79 2.62
N PHE A 286 5.37 -0.87 3.62
CA PHE A 286 6.04 0.31 4.18
C PHE A 286 6.88 1.05 3.13
N ALA A 287 7.59 0.29 2.30
CA ALA A 287 8.41 0.81 1.20
C ALA A 287 7.60 1.28 -0.03
N SER A 288 6.27 1.08 -0.04
CA SER A 288 5.38 1.61 -1.07
C SER A 288 4.15 2.25 -0.39
N PRO A 289 4.32 3.45 0.21
CA PRO A 289 3.22 4.22 0.79
C PRO A 289 2.02 4.33 -0.15
N SER A 290 2.28 4.49 -1.45
CA SER A 290 1.29 4.49 -2.53
C SER A 290 0.33 3.30 -2.52
N GLN A 291 0.85 2.09 -2.33
CA GLN A 291 0.04 0.88 -2.24
C GLN A 291 -0.86 0.91 -1.01
N THR A 292 -0.30 1.27 0.15
CA THR A 292 -1.01 1.33 1.43
C THR A 292 -2.12 2.39 1.39
N TYR A 293 -1.83 3.56 0.81
CA TYR A 293 -2.75 4.69 0.69
C TYR A 293 -3.93 4.43 -0.23
N ALA A 294 -3.73 3.71 -1.33
CA ALA A 294 -4.79 3.39 -2.27
C ALA A 294 -5.91 2.55 -1.64
N MET A 295 -5.63 1.78 -0.59
CA MET A 295 -6.58 0.80 -0.02
C MET A 295 -7.85 1.44 0.56
N PRO A 296 -7.78 2.42 1.48
CA PRO A 296 -8.99 3.08 1.98
C PRO A 296 -9.77 3.79 0.87
N LEU A 297 -9.10 4.47 -0.06
CA LEU A 297 -9.76 5.18 -1.16
C LEU A 297 -10.48 4.24 -2.13
N LEU A 298 -9.83 3.12 -2.49
CA LEU A 298 -10.42 2.08 -3.32
C LEU A 298 -11.60 1.38 -2.61
N GLY A 299 -11.51 1.20 -1.28
CA GLY A 299 -12.60 0.69 -0.46
C GLY A 299 -13.84 1.60 -0.46
N LEU A 300 -13.65 2.92 -0.40
CA LEU A 300 -14.74 3.89 -0.54
C LEU A 300 -15.37 3.84 -1.94
N LEU A 301 -14.56 3.78 -2.98
CA LEU A 301 -15.05 3.67 -4.37
C LEU A 301 -15.84 2.38 -4.58
N ALA A 302 -15.38 1.26 -4.00
CA ALA A 302 -16.11 0.00 -4.01
C ALA A 302 -17.43 0.07 -3.22
N LEU A 303 -17.50 0.80 -2.10
CA LEU A 303 -18.76 1.04 -1.38
C LEU A 303 -19.77 1.80 -2.24
N ILE A 304 -19.32 2.80 -3.01
CA ILE A 304 -20.18 3.53 -3.96
C ILE A 304 -20.64 2.59 -5.08
N ALA A 305 -19.74 1.75 -5.60
CA ALA A 305 -20.08 0.75 -6.62
C ALA A 305 -21.13 -0.25 -6.09
N VAL A 306 -21.06 -0.67 -4.82
CA VAL A 306 -22.07 -1.51 -4.17
C VAL A 306 -23.45 -0.84 -4.21
N ASP A 307 -23.53 0.47 -3.96
CA ASP A 307 -24.80 1.20 -4.00
C ASP A 307 -25.39 1.22 -5.42
N VAL A 308 -24.57 1.48 -6.45
CA VAL A 308 -24.98 1.42 -7.87
C VAL A 308 -25.49 0.03 -8.24
N LEU A 309 -24.73 -1.02 -7.91
CA LEU A 309 -25.06 -2.40 -8.25
C LEU A 309 -26.33 -2.90 -7.55
N ARG A 310 -26.61 -2.38 -6.34
CA ARG A 310 -27.85 -2.67 -5.60
C ARG A 310 -29.00 -1.70 -5.95
N GLY A 311 -28.82 -0.84 -6.96
CA GLY A 311 -29.87 0.05 -7.47
C GLY A 311 -30.19 1.26 -6.57
N ARG A 312 -29.35 1.55 -5.57
CA ARG A 312 -29.53 2.70 -4.68
C ARG A 312 -29.15 3.99 -5.43
N PRO A 313 -29.89 5.10 -5.22
CA PRO A 313 -29.55 6.37 -5.83
C PRO A 313 -28.25 6.92 -5.25
N LEU A 314 -27.33 7.39 -6.09
CA LEU A 314 -26.06 7.97 -5.66
C LEU A 314 -26.15 9.42 -5.19
N GLY A 315 -27.09 10.20 -5.74
CA GLY A 315 -27.22 11.62 -5.41
C GLY A 315 -25.88 12.37 -5.55
N PRO A 316 -25.39 13.05 -4.49
CA PRO A 316 -24.11 13.77 -4.50
C PRO A 316 -22.88 12.90 -4.83
N LEU A 317 -22.95 11.58 -4.59
CA LEU A 317 -21.83 10.68 -4.86
C LEU A 317 -21.45 10.61 -6.34
N TRP A 318 -22.34 11.00 -7.26
CA TRP A 318 -21.99 11.15 -8.68
C TRP A 318 -20.89 12.18 -8.91
N TYR A 319 -20.86 13.26 -8.13
CA TYR A 319 -19.83 14.31 -8.23
C TYR A 319 -18.53 13.92 -7.51
N VAL A 320 -18.62 13.08 -6.48
CA VAL A 320 -17.46 12.59 -5.71
C VAL A 320 -16.74 11.45 -6.45
N THR A 321 -17.46 10.65 -7.24
CA THR A 321 -16.90 9.44 -7.87
C THR A 321 -15.73 9.73 -8.81
N PRO A 322 -15.81 10.65 -9.80
CA PRO A 322 -14.69 10.92 -10.70
C PRO A 322 -13.42 11.42 -10.00
N PRO A 323 -13.45 12.44 -9.12
CA PRO A 323 -12.24 12.89 -8.44
C PRO A 323 -11.70 11.85 -7.45
N LEU A 324 -12.56 11.06 -6.79
CA LEU A 324 -12.10 9.93 -5.95
C LEU A 324 -11.39 8.86 -6.79
N ALA A 325 -11.92 8.53 -7.98
CA ALA A 325 -11.25 7.60 -8.89
C ALA A 325 -9.89 8.18 -9.35
N LEU A 326 -9.81 9.47 -9.66
CA LEU A 326 -8.53 10.11 -9.99
C LEU A 326 -7.54 10.01 -8.81
N ALA A 327 -8.01 10.23 -7.59
CA ALA A 327 -7.20 10.08 -6.38
C ALA A 327 -6.70 8.64 -6.20
N VAL A 328 -7.54 7.63 -6.46
CA VAL A 328 -7.11 6.22 -6.45
C VAL A 328 -6.03 5.97 -7.52
N ALA A 329 -6.20 6.49 -8.73
CA ALA A 329 -5.23 6.34 -9.82
C ALA A 329 -3.88 6.99 -9.49
N GLY A 330 -3.90 8.19 -8.91
CA GLY A 330 -2.68 8.90 -8.49
C GLY A 330 -2.07 8.38 -7.19
N SER A 331 -2.83 7.59 -6.41
CA SER A 331 -2.29 6.83 -5.28
C SER A 331 -1.58 5.57 -5.77
N LYS A 332 -2.23 4.79 -6.64
CA LYS A 332 -1.62 3.61 -7.27
C LYS A 332 -2.29 3.32 -8.61
N SER A 333 -1.53 3.43 -9.70
CA SER A 333 -2.04 3.26 -11.07
C SER A 333 -2.62 1.86 -11.35
N SER A 334 -2.17 0.84 -10.62
CA SER A 334 -2.66 -0.55 -10.73
C SER A 334 -3.98 -0.83 -9.99
N ALA A 335 -4.53 0.13 -9.23
CA ALA A 335 -5.70 -0.09 -8.36
C ALA A 335 -7.04 -0.10 -9.10
N LEU A 336 -7.23 0.81 -10.07
CA LEU A 336 -8.51 0.94 -10.79
C LEU A 336 -8.78 -0.14 -11.85
N PRO A 337 -7.80 -0.64 -12.63
CA PRO A 337 -8.10 -1.56 -13.72
C PRO A 337 -8.86 -2.83 -13.28
N PRO A 338 -8.52 -3.50 -12.16
CA PRO A 338 -9.31 -4.64 -11.68
C PRO A 338 -10.71 -4.24 -11.18
N LEU A 339 -10.88 -3.05 -10.58
CA LEU A 339 -12.21 -2.53 -10.20
C LEU A 339 -13.11 -2.35 -11.42
N VAL A 340 -12.59 -1.74 -12.48
CA VAL A 340 -13.29 -1.57 -13.76
C VAL A 340 -13.70 -2.94 -14.33
N ALA A 341 -12.80 -3.92 -14.32
CA ALA A 341 -13.11 -5.27 -14.76
C ALA A 341 -14.22 -5.93 -13.92
N GLY A 342 -14.21 -5.75 -12.60
CA GLY A 342 -15.25 -6.23 -11.69
C GLY A 342 -16.61 -5.59 -11.95
N ILE A 343 -16.67 -4.26 -12.07
CA ILE A 343 -17.91 -3.53 -12.37
C ILE A 343 -18.45 -3.97 -13.74
N GLY A 344 -17.58 -4.12 -14.73
CA GLY A 344 -17.92 -4.61 -16.06
C GLY A 344 -18.54 -6.02 -16.02
N LEU A 345 -17.93 -6.94 -15.28
CA LEU A 345 -18.46 -8.30 -15.10
C LEU A 345 -19.83 -8.30 -14.41
N ALA A 346 -19.97 -7.54 -13.32
CA ALA A 346 -21.25 -7.42 -12.61
C ALA A 346 -22.35 -6.82 -13.51
N GLY A 347 -22.01 -5.79 -14.29
CA GLY A 347 -22.89 -5.16 -15.28
C GLY A 347 -23.30 -6.13 -16.38
N LEU A 348 -22.36 -6.89 -16.93
CA LEU A 348 -22.63 -7.93 -17.93
C LEU A 348 -23.59 -9.01 -17.39
N VAL A 349 -23.34 -9.49 -16.17
CA VAL A 349 -24.22 -10.47 -15.51
C VAL A 349 -25.63 -9.94 -15.33
N LEU A 350 -25.78 -8.68 -14.90
CA LEU A 350 -27.09 -8.05 -14.75
C LEU A 350 -27.78 -7.84 -16.11
N TRP A 351 -27.04 -7.42 -17.13
CA TRP A 351 -27.56 -7.27 -18.48
C TRP A 351 -28.11 -8.59 -19.02
N ILE A 352 -27.34 -9.68 -18.90
CA ILE A 352 -27.75 -11.02 -19.33
C ILE A 352 -28.99 -11.49 -18.57
N ARG A 353 -29.04 -11.30 -17.25
CA ARG A 353 -30.15 -11.76 -16.40
C ARG A 353 -31.45 -10.98 -16.60
N HIS A 354 -31.35 -9.67 -16.67
CA HIS A 354 -32.52 -8.80 -16.75
C HIS A 354 -32.93 -8.49 -18.19
N ARG A 355 -32.11 -8.88 -19.18
CA ARG A 355 -32.30 -8.58 -20.62
C ARG A 355 -32.52 -7.08 -20.89
N LYS A 356 -32.01 -6.23 -20.01
CA LYS A 356 -32.11 -4.77 -20.07
C LYS A 356 -30.73 -4.18 -19.84
N PHE A 357 -30.36 -3.21 -20.68
CA PHE A 357 -29.06 -2.56 -20.59
C PHE A 357 -28.93 -1.79 -19.25
N PRO A 358 -27.93 -2.07 -18.41
CA PRO A 358 -27.80 -1.46 -17.09
C PRO A 358 -27.16 -0.07 -17.19
N LEU A 359 -27.91 0.92 -17.71
CA LEU A 359 -27.39 2.26 -18.01
C LEU A 359 -26.66 2.91 -16.82
N ARG A 360 -27.19 2.80 -15.59
CA ARG A 360 -26.54 3.38 -14.40
C ARG A 360 -25.16 2.78 -14.12
N ILE A 361 -24.99 1.49 -14.38
CA ILE A 361 -23.68 0.80 -14.22
C ILE A 361 -22.74 1.26 -15.33
N ALA A 362 -23.23 1.38 -16.57
CA ALA A 362 -22.43 1.89 -17.68
C ALA A 362 -21.95 3.33 -17.44
N LEU A 363 -22.83 4.21 -16.97
CA LEU A 363 -22.47 5.59 -16.59
C LEU A 363 -21.46 5.62 -15.43
N PHE A 364 -21.62 4.75 -14.43
CA PHE A 364 -20.66 4.62 -13.35
C PHE A 364 -19.29 4.12 -13.85
N LEU A 365 -19.28 3.14 -14.75
CA LEU A 365 -18.06 2.65 -15.39
C LEU A 365 -17.34 3.78 -16.13
N VAL A 366 -18.07 4.61 -16.90
CA VAL A 366 -17.51 5.79 -17.59
C VAL A 366 -16.95 6.80 -16.58
N ALA A 367 -17.67 7.06 -15.48
CA ALA A 367 -17.23 7.95 -14.41
C ALA A 367 -15.95 7.50 -13.69
N VAL A 368 -15.59 6.21 -13.76
CA VAL A 368 -14.33 5.66 -13.24
C VAL A 368 -13.26 5.54 -14.34
N LEU A 369 -13.64 5.14 -15.55
CA LEU A 369 -12.75 4.96 -16.69
C LEU A 369 -12.08 6.25 -17.15
N ILE A 370 -12.83 7.36 -17.21
CA ILE A 370 -12.28 8.65 -17.65
C ILE A 370 -11.15 9.12 -16.70
N PRO A 371 -11.37 9.20 -15.37
CA PRO A 371 -10.30 9.48 -14.42
C PRO A 371 -9.14 8.48 -14.47
N MET A 372 -9.39 7.20 -14.73
CA MET A 372 -8.33 6.21 -14.89
C MET A 372 -7.43 6.56 -16.07
N ILE A 373 -8.00 6.88 -17.24
CA ILE A 373 -7.25 7.25 -18.45
C ILE A 373 -6.46 8.55 -18.23
N ILE A 374 -7.08 9.54 -17.59
CA ILE A 374 -6.42 10.80 -17.20
C ILE A 374 -5.27 10.48 -16.24
N GLY A 375 -5.52 9.68 -15.21
CA GLY A 375 -4.53 9.27 -14.21
C GLY A 375 -3.35 8.52 -14.82
N THR A 376 -3.55 7.69 -15.85
CA THR A 376 -2.43 7.05 -16.57
C THR A 376 -1.49 8.08 -17.18
N LYS A 377 -2.03 9.17 -17.75
CA LYS A 377 -1.21 10.25 -18.34
C LYS A 377 -0.49 11.09 -17.29
N LEU A 378 -1.11 11.31 -16.13
CA LEU A 378 -0.57 12.16 -15.07
C LEU A 378 0.40 11.43 -14.14
N PHE A 379 0.14 10.15 -13.83
CA PHE A 379 0.75 9.47 -12.68
C PHE A 379 1.51 8.18 -13.01
N ALA A 380 1.44 7.65 -14.24
CA ALA A 380 1.99 6.33 -14.52
C ALA A 380 3.45 6.33 -15.03
N GLY A 381 3.95 7.47 -15.52
CA GLY A 381 5.33 7.66 -15.97
C GLY A 381 5.81 6.66 -17.03
N GLY A 382 7.13 6.51 -17.14
CA GLY A 382 7.79 5.60 -18.08
C GLY A 382 7.48 4.12 -17.78
N GLY A 383 7.15 3.79 -16.53
CA GLY A 383 6.75 2.44 -16.13
C GLY A 383 5.52 1.93 -16.88
N ALA A 384 4.50 2.76 -17.08
CA ALA A 384 3.31 2.36 -17.84
C ALA A 384 3.63 1.91 -19.28
N GLY A 385 4.62 2.54 -19.93
CA GLY A 385 5.06 2.17 -21.27
C GLY A 385 5.75 0.80 -21.35
N THR A 386 6.19 0.25 -20.21
CA THR A 386 6.89 -1.04 -20.15
C THR A 386 5.98 -2.24 -19.84
N LEU A 387 4.70 -2.01 -19.55
CA LEU A 387 3.75 -3.08 -19.28
C LEU A 387 3.49 -3.87 -20.57
N GLY A 388 3.89 -5.14 -20.59
CA GLY A 388 3.78 -6.01 -21.77
C GLY A 388 2.97 -7.28 -21.49
N LEU A 389 2.49 -7.93 -22.54
CA LEU A 389 1.88 -9.25 -22.46
C LEU A 389 2.99 -10.32 -22.54
N GLN A 390 3.19 -11.06 -21.45
CA GLN A 390 4.05 -12.25 -21.42
C GLN A 390 3.52 -13.17 -20.31
N PRO A 391 2.68 -14.16 -20.67
CA PRO A 391 2.16 -15.10 -19.69
C PRO A 391 3.25 -15.80 -18.87
N PHE A 392 2.95 -15.99 -17.60
CA PHE A 392 3.81 -16.57 -16.57
C PHE A 392 5.06 -15.76 -16.22
N ALA A 393 5.21 -14.54 -16.72
CA ALA A 393 6.36 -13.68 -16.43
C ALA A 393 6.72 -13.57 -14.93
N VAL A 394 5.72 -13.48 -14.05
CA VAL A 394 5.92 -13.38 -12.59
C VAL A 394 6.78 -14.52 -12.02
N ILE A 395 6.78 -15.69 -12.65
CA ILE A 395 7.53 -16.85 -12.19
C ILE A 395 9.06 -16.59 -12.21
N ARG A 396 9.53 -15.63 -13.04
CA ARG A 396 10.93 -15.18 -13.12
C ARG A 396 11.45 -14.57 -11.82
N TRP A 397 10.56 -14.12 -10.93
CA TRP A 397 10.92 -13.62 -9.61
C TRP A 397 10.82 -14.68 -8.51
N MET A 398 10.33 -15.88 -8.82
CA MET A 398 10.19 -16.95 -7.85
C MET A 398 11.47 -17.82 -7.85
N ASP A 399 12.13 -17.94 -6.69
CA ASP A 399 13.35 -18.75 -6.49
C ASP A 399 13.28 -20.14 -7.18
N PRO A 400 12.18 -20.93 -7.06
CA PRO A 400 12.10 -22.24 -7.69
C PRO A 400 12.32 -22.23 -9.20
N TYR A 401 11.80 -21.23 -9.91
CA TYR A 401 11.95 -21.13 -11.36
C TYR A 401 13.22 -20.39 -11.75
N SER A 402 13.44 -19.21 -11.16
CA SER A 402 14.59 -18.34 -11.47
C SER A 402 15.95 -19.00 -11.24
N MET A 403 16.04 -19.95 -10.30
CA MET A 403 17.27 -20.69 -10.01
C MET A 403 17.39 -22.00 -10.80
N SER A 404 16.34 -22.46 -11.50
CA SER A 404 16.33 -23.70 -12.27
C SER A 404 16.04 -23.44 -13.75
N LEU A 405 14.79 -23.60 -14.17
CA LEU A 405 14.34 -23.50 -15.56
C LEU A 405 14.57 -22.10 -16.17
N GLY A 406 14.45 -21.05 -15.35
CA GLY A 406 14.55 -19.65 -15.77
C GLY A 406 15.93 -19.01 -15.56
N GLN A 407 16.97 -19.78 -15.24
CA GLN A 407 18.30 -19.26 -14.90
C GLN A 407 18.87 -18.32 -15.98
N ASN A 408 18.51 -18.56 -17.25
CA ASN A 408 19.05 -17.86 -18.41
C ASN A 408 18.02 -16.95 -19.11
N ASP A 409 16.90 -16.62 -18.47
CA ASP A 409 15.81 -15.84 -19.07
C ASP A 409 16.16 -14.38 -19.39
N GLY A 410 17.30 -13.90 -18.87
CA GLY A 410 17.71 -12.51 -18.99
C GLY A 410 16.82 -11.56 -18.19
N ILE A 411 16.80 -10.28 -18.61
CA ILE A 411 16.22 -9.17 -17.83
C ILE A 411 14.91 -8.63 -18.42
N ALA A 412 14.80 -8.62 -19.75
CA ALA A 412 13.66 -8.10 -20.49
C ALA A 412 12.67 -9.22 -20.86
N PRO A 413 11.44 -8.89 -21.26
CA PRO A 413 10.54 -9.87 -21.84
C PRO A 413 11.01 -10.18 -23.27
N ASN A 414 11.47 -11.41 -23.49
CA ASN A 414 11.90 -11.87 -24.81
C ASN A 414 10.88 -12.88 -25.35
N GLY A 415 9.99 -12.43 -26.23
CA GLY A 415 8.92 -13.26 -26.80
C GLY A 415 7.68 -13.40 -25.90
N PHE A 416 6.73 -14.25 -26.34
CA PHE A 416 5.43 -14.41 -25.68
C PHE A 416 5.50 -15.14 -24.34
N LEU A 417 6.45 -16.05 -24.15
CA LEU A 417 6.68 -16.76 -22.89
C LEU A 417 8.09 -16.47 -22.36
N PRO A 418 8.32 -16.56 -21.04
CA PRO A 418 9.66 -16.62 -20.47
C PRO A 418 10.53 -17.65 -21.22
N PRO A 419 11.78 -17.34 -21.61
CA PRO A 419 12.62 -18.22 -22.44
C PRO A 419 12.74 -19.65 -21.89
N GLY A 420 12.94 -19.79 -20.58
CA GLY A 420 13.00 -21.09 -19.92
C GLY A 420 11.71 -21.90 -20.04
N LEU A 421 10.54 -21.25 -20.08
CA LEU A 421 9.27 -21.93 -20.35
C LEU A 421 9.08 -22.25 -21.83
N ALA A 422 9.48 -21.34 -22.73
CA ALA A 422 9.36 -21.56 -24.16
C ALA A 422 10.17 -22.79 -24.63
N GLY A 423 11.34 -23.02 -24.01
CA GLY A 423 12.19 -24.19 -24.25
C GLY A 423 11.92 -25.39 -23.35
N ALA A 424 10.91 -25.35 -22.47
CA ALA A 424 10.66 -26.41 -21.50
C ALA A 424 10.07 -27.67 -22.14
N ASP A 425 10.55 -28.84 -21.71
CA ASP A 425 9.90 -30.12 -21.99
C ASP A 425 8.62 -30.30 -21.15
N ALA A 426 7.90 -31.41 -21.35
CA ALA A 426 6.66 -31.69 -20.62
C ALA A 426 6.86 -31.67 -19.08
N LYS A 427 8.02 -32.10 -18.63
CA LYS A 427 8.44 -32.14 -17.22
C LYS A 427 8.62 -30.72 -16.65
N GLY A 428 9.32 -29.85 -17.37
CA GLY A 428 9.46 -28.43 -17.03
C GLY A 428 8.11 -27.70 -16.99
N TRP A 429 7.19 -28.02 -17.90
CA TRP A 429 5.82 -27.50 -17.85
C TRP A 429 5.03 -27.97 -16.63
N VAL A 430 5.11 -29.26 -16.29
CA VAL A 430 4.49 -29.78 -15.06
C VAL A 430 5.02 -29.06 -13.83
N PHE A 431 6.32 -28.78 -13.77
CA PHE A 431 6.92 -28.01 -12.68
C PHE A 431 6.41 -26.57 -12.61
N ALA A 432 6.37 -25.87 -13.75
CA ALA A 432 5.86 -24.50 -13.83
C ALA A 432 4.39 -24.41 -13.41
N VAL A 433 3.54 -25.32 -13.92
CA VAL A 433 2.14 -25.45 -13.50
C VAL A 433 2.04 -25.79 -12.02
N GLY A 434 2.94 -26.63 -11.50
CA GLY A 434 3.07 -26.93 -10.08
C GLY A 434 3.33 -25.69 -9.22
N ILE A 435 4.22 -24.79 -9.67
CA ILE A 435 4.48 -23.51 -8.99
C ILE A 435 3.23 -22.62 -8.98
N ILE A 436 2.50 -22.55 -10.10
CA ILE A 436 1.24 -21.79 -10.19
C ILE A 436 0.19 -22.38 -9.25
N GLY A 437 0.01 -23.70 -9.28
CA GLY A 437 -0.92 -24.41 -8.40
C GLY A 437 -0.58 -24.22 -6.92
N TRP A 438 0.72 -24.28 -6.58
CA TRP A 438 1.20 -23.96 -5.24
C TRP A 438 0.89 -22.52 -4.85
N TRP A 439 1.16 -21.55 -5.72
CA TRP A 439 0.85 -20.14 -5.47
C TRP A 439 -0.64 -19.92 -5.24
N LEU A 440 -1.51 -20.45 -6.11
CA LEU A 440 -2.97 -20.37 -5.96
C LEU A 440 -3.45 -20.98 -4.65
N LEU A 441 -2.83 -22.08 -4.20
CA LEU A 441 -3.14 -22.71 -2.92
C LEU A 441 -2.70 -21.84 -1.74
N MET A 442 -1.48 -21.27 -1.79
CA MET A 442 -1.01 -20.36 -0.72
C MET A 442 -1.85 -19.08 -0.64
N GLU A 443 -2.35 -18.60 -1.78
CA GLU A 443 -3.23 -17.44 -1.91
C GLU A 443 -4.71 -17.74 -1.64
N SER A 444 -5.05 -18.98 -1.30
CA SER A 444 -6.42 -19.41 -0.98
C SER A 444 -7.17 -18.55 0.05
N PRO A 445 -6.55 -17.90 1.07
CA PRO A 445 -7.29 -16.99 1.96
C PRO A 445 -7.99 -15.84 1.22
N ARG A 446 -7.48 -15.43 0.06
CA ARG A 446 -8.01 -14.35 -0.77
C ARG A 446 -8.78 -14.86 -1.99
N LEU A 447 -8.57 -16.11 -2.39
CA LEU A 447 -9.15 -16.70 -3.61
C LEU A 447 -10.38 -17.59 -3.35
N LEU A 448 -10.49 -18.22 -2.16
CA LEU A 448 -11.58 -19.17 -1.87
C LEU A 448 -12.97 -18.56 -1.99
N GLY A 449 -13.11 -17.26 -1.71
CA GLY A 449 -14.37 -16.54 -1.89
C GLY A 449 -14.98 -16.68 -3.29
N ILE A 450 -14.16 -16.84 -4.34
CA ILE A 450 -14.62 -16.98 -5.74
C ILE A 450 -15.53 -18.21 -5.87
N LEU A 451 -15.20 -19.31 -5.19
CA LEU A 451 -16.01 -20.53 -5.18
C LEU A 451 -17.41 -20.28 -4.61
N GLY A 452 -17.56 -19.27 -3.75
CA GLY A 452 -18.82 -18.85 -3.18
C GLY A 452 -19.82 -18.28 -4.20
N ILE A 453 -19.37 -17.80 -5.35
CA ILE A 453 -20.25 -17.38 -6.47
C ILE A 453 -21.07 -18.58 -7.01
N GLY A 454 -20.63 -19.81 -6.72
CA GLY A 454 -21.41 -21.03 -6.92
C GLY A 454 -22.68 -21.12 -6.06
N ASN A 455 -22.72 -20.44 -4.91
CA ASN A 455 -23.87 -20.44 -4.00
C ASN A 455 -24.98 -19.54 -4.52
N ARG A 456 -26.24 -20.02 -4.49
CA ARG A 456 -27.42 -19.30 -5.02
C ARG A 456 -27.55 -17.86 -4.51
N ARG A 457 -27.24 -17.61 -3.23
CA ARG A 457 -27.35 -16.28 -2.60
C ARG A 457 -26.30 -15.30 -3.12
N MET A 458 -25.03 -15.67 -3.03
CA MET A 458 -23.93 -14.84 -3.56
C MET A 458 -24.08 -14.66 -5.07
N ARG A 459 -24.42 -15.73 -5.80
CA ARG A 459 -24.69 -15.66 -7.23
C ARG A 459 -25.74 -14.61 -7.57
N ALA A 460 -26.80 -14.49 -6.76
CA ALA A 460 -27.89 -13.55 -7.00
C ALA A 460 -27.48 -12.09 -6.80
N ASP A 461 -26.51 -11.82 -5.92
CA ASP A 461 -26.02 -10.47 -5.66
C ASP A 461 -24.94 -10.05 -6.68
N PRO A 462 -25.15 -9.00 -7.48
CA PRO A 462 -24.15 -8.52 -8.44
C PRO A 462 -22.82 -8.10 -7.79
N VAL A 463 -22.81 -7.74 -6.52
CA VAL A 463 -21.58 -7.37 -5.79
C VAL A 463 -20.60 -8.55 -5.69
N ALA A 464 -21.10 -9.78 -5.57
CA ALA A 464 -20.23 -10.96 -5.55
C ALA A 464 -19.49 -11.13 -6.88
N TRP A 465 -20.13 -10.79 -8.00
CA TRP A 465 -19.52 -10.78 -9.33
C TRP A 465 -18.51 -9.64 -9.49
N MET A 466 -18.76 -8.48 -8.88
CA MET A 466 -17.80 -7.38 -8.87
C MET A 466 -16.51 -7.78 -8.14
N PHE A 467 -16.60 -8.26 -6.90
CA PHE A 467 -15.42 -8.70 -6.15
C PHE A 467 -14.73 -9.91 -6.78
N GLY A 468 -15.49 -10.85 -7.34
CA GLY A 468 -14.94 -11.97 -8.10
C GLY A 468 -14.16 -11.51 -9.33
N GLY A 469 -14.75 -10.60 -10.13
CA GLY A 469 -14.09 -10.04 -11.32
C GLY A 469 -12.84 -9.23 -10.97
N MET A 470 -12.87 -8.46 -9.88
CA MET A 470 -11.72 -7.76 -9.34
C MET A 470 -10.55 -8.69 -9.02
N ILE A 471 -10.79 -9.73 -8.23
CA ILE A 471 -9.74 -10.69 -7.86
C ILE A 471 -9.24 -11.47 -9.06
N VAL A 472 -10.14 -11.93 -9.94
CA VAL A 472 -9.77 -12.66 -11.16
C VAL A 472 -8.94 -11.77 -12.08
N ALA A 473 -9.31 -10.51 -12.28
CA ALA A 473 -8.55 -9.56 -13.09
C ALA A 473 -7.18 -9.25 -12.49
N GLY A 474 -7.09 -9.01 -11.17
CA GLY A 474 -5.81 -8.79 -10.49
C GLY A 474 -4.89 -10.02 -10.56
N THR A 475 -5.44 -11.21 -10.36
CA THR A 475 -4.71 -12.49 -10.50
C THR A 475 -4.27 -12.73 -11.93
N ALA A 476 -5.14 -12.47 -12.90
CA ALA A 476 -4.83 -12.59 -14.32
C ALA A 476 -3.73 -11.59 -14.74
N ALA A 477 -3.79 -10.34 -14.29
CA ALA A 477 -2.75 -9.36 -14.56
C ALA A 477 -1.37 -9.82 -14.04
N THR A 478 -1.32 -10.36 -12.82
CA THR A 478 -0.08 -10.94 -12.25
C THR A 478 0.50 -12.06 -13.12
N TRP A 479 -0.34 -12.95 -13.66
CA TRP A 479 0.10 -14.13 -14.39
C TRP A 479 0.15 -13.96 -15.90
N LEU A 480 -0.42 -12.91 -16.48
CA LEU A 480 -0.44 -12.67 -17.93
C LEU A 480 0.48 -11.54 -18.37
N LEU A 481 0.77 -10.59 -17.47
CA LEU A 481 1.55 -9.40 -17.81
C LEU A 481 2.98 -9.49 -17.28
N TRP A 482 3.87 -8.76 -17.94
CA TRP A 482 5.23 -8.52 -17.50
C TRP A 482 5.40 -7.03 -17.21
N HIS A 483 6.13 -6.74 -16.13
CA HIS A 483 6.59 -5.39 -15.80
C HIS A 483 7.90 -5.49 -15.01
N PRO A 484 8.85 -4.54 -15.16
CA PRO A 484 10.05 -4.49 -14.35
C PRO A 484 9.76 -4.55 -12.83
N SER A 485 10.69 -5.14 -12.09
CA SER A 485 10.61 -5.32 -10.63
C SER A 485 9.36 -6.05 -10.11
N ALA A 486 8.76 -6.91 -10.94
CA ALA A 486 7.52 -7.64 -10.62
C ALA A 486 6.31 -6.74 -10.32
N SER A 487 6.28 -5.51 -10.84
CA SER A 487 5.25 -4.53 -10.43
C SER A 487 3.84 -4.88 -10.93
N MET A 488 3.69 -5.83 -11.87
CA MET A 488 2.38 -6.40 -12.20
C MET A 488 1.69 -7.10 -11.01
N LEU A 489 2.43 -7.45 -9.95
CA LEU A 489 1.84 -7.97 -8.72
C LEU A 489 0.93 -6.95 -8.02
N TYR A 490 1.15 -5.65 -8.22
CA TYR A 490 0.34 -4.62 -7.55
C TYR A 490 -1.13 -4.62 -8.01
N PHE A 491 -1.44 -5.16 -9.20
CA PHE A 491 -2.82 -5.40 -9.63
C PHE A 491 -3.53 -6.40 -8.70
N PHE A 492 -2.83 -7.43 -8.24
CA PHE A 492 -3.37 -8.41 -7.28
C PHE A 492 -3.37 -7.87 -5.85
N LEU A 493 -2.29 -7.21 -5.41
CA LEU A 493 -2.20 -6.66 -4.05
C LEU A 493 -3.32 -5.67 -3.74
N CYS A 494 -3.71 -4.83 -4.71
CA CYS A 494 -4.85 -3.94 -4.55
C CYS A 494 -6.18 -4.68 -4.34
N MET A 495 -6.27 -5.94 -4.76
CA MET A 495 -7.50 -6.71 -4.71
C MET A 495 -7.64 -7.56 -3.44
N VAL A 496 -6.54 -7.78 -2.70
CA VAL A 496 -6.50 -8.58 -1.46
C VAL A 496 -7.64 -8.26 -0.48
N PRO A 497 -8.01 -7.00 -0.20
CA PRO A 497 -9.13 -6.70 0.67
C PRO A 497 -10.46 -7.28 0.16
N PHE A 498 -10.76 -7.16 -1.13
CA PHE A 498 -12.02 -7.61 -1.72
C PHE A 498 -12.12 -9.14 -1.79
N GLY A 499 -11.01 -9.82 -2.06
CA GLY A 499 -10.92 -11.28 -1.96
C GLY A 499 -11.14 -11.77 -0.53
N SER A 500 -10.59 -11.06 0.45
CA SER A 500 -10.81 -11.33 1.87
C SER A 500 -12.28 -11.15 2.27
N VAL A 501 -12.94 -10.07 1.81
CA VAL A 501 -14.39 -9.88 1.99
C VAL A 501 -15.17 -11.04 1.38
N LEU A 502 -14.81 -11.49 0.17
CA LEU A 502 -15.52 -12.57 -0.51
C LEU A 502 -15.31 -13.93 0.19
N THR A 503 -14.12 -14.22 0.72
CA THR A 503 -13.85 -15.41 1.54
C THR A 503 -14.66 -15.40 2.83
N VAL A 504 -14.72 -14.26 3.52
CA VAL A 504 -15.54 -14.12 4.74
C VAL A 504 -17.03 -14.18 4.41
N TRP A 505 -17.47 -13.70 3.25
CA TRP A 505 -18.85 -13.85 2.77
C TRP A 505 -19.21 -15.32 2.55
N LEU A 506 -18.36 -16.08 1.86
CA LEU A 506 -18.53 -17.52 1.69
C LEU A 506 -18.66 -18.24 3.05
N LEU A 507 -17.81 -17.89 4.02
CA LEU A 507 -17.89 -18.41 5.37
C LEU A 507 -19.24 -18.04 6.02
N ALA A 508 -19.60 -16.76 5.99
CA ALA A 508 -20.81 -16.24 6.60
C ALA A 508 -22.09 -16.90 6.08
N GLU A 509 -22.22 -17.17 4.77
CA GLU A 509 -23.41 -17.81 4.21
C GLU A 509 -23.60 -19.26 4.69
N ASN A 510 -22.51 -19.94 5.03
CA ASN A 510 -22.54 -21.36 5.38
C ASN A 510 -22.53 -21.62 6.90
N VAL A 511 -22.17 -20.63 7.73
CA VAL A 511 -22.19 -20.75 9.19
C VAL A 511 -23.62 -20.95 9.72
N ARG A 512 -23.86 -22.10 10.35
CA ARG A 512 -25.11 -22.45 11.06
C ARG A 512 -24.91 -22.64 12.56
N ARG A 513 -23.74 -23.15 12.96
CA ARG A 513 -23.32 -23.35 14.36
C ARG A 513 -21.99 -22.65 14.56
N TRP A 514 -21.89 -21.80 15.59
CA TRP A 514 -20.74 -20.91 15.77
C TRP A 514 -19.46 -21.65 16.19
N TRP A 515 -19.56 -22.83 16.80
CA TRP A 515 -18.39 -23.59 17.22
C TRP A 515 -17.59 -24.18 16.05
N VAL A 516 -18.23 -24.46 14.91
CA VAL A 516 -17.57 -25.03 13.72
C VAL A 516 -16.53 -24.08 13.11
N PRO A 517 -16.87 -22.82 12.77
CA PRO A 517 -15.87 -21.87 12.29
C PRO A 517 -14.82 -21.55 13.36
N VAL A 518 -15.17 -21.52 14.65
CA VAL A 518 -14.18 -21.32 15.73
C VAL A 518 -13.18 -22.47 15.79
N ALA A 519 -13.65 -23.73 15.77
CA ALA A 519 -12.79 -24.90 15.74
C ALA A 519 -11.91 -24.93 14.49
N GLY A 520 -12.48 -24.59 13.32
CA GLY A 520 -11.72 -24.46 12.08
C GLY A 520 -10.62 -23.40 12.18
N LEU A 521 -10.96 -22.18 12.60
CA LEU A 521 -10.01 -21.08 12.82
C LEU A 521 -8.86 -21.50 13.74
N LEU A 522 -9.17 -22.10 14.89
CA LEU A 522 -8.16 -22.55 15.85
C LEU A 522 -7.31 -23.70 15.30
N ALA A 523 -7.90 -24.66 14.59
CA ALA A 523 -7.17 -25.77 13.98
C ALA A 523 -6.20 -25.29 12.89
N GLY A 524 -6.66 -24.37 12.03
CA GLY A 524 -5.82 -23.75 11.01
C GLY A 524 -4.71 -22.88 11.61
N ALA A 525 -5.03 -22.09 12.63
CA ALA A 525 -4.04 -21.30 13.36
C ALA A 525 -2.98 -22.19 14.01
N ALA A 526 -3.40 -23.25 14.71
CA ALA A 526 -2.48 -24.21 15.32
C ALA A 526 -1.59 -24.87 14.27
N TRP A 527 -2.17 -25.36 13.17
CA TRP A 527 -1.39 -25.97 12.08
C TRP A 527 -0.38 -25.00 11.49
N ALA A 528 -0.74 -23.73 11.25
CA ALA A 528 0.19 -22.74 10.71
C ALA A 528 1.39 -22.46 11.62
N LEU A 529 1.23 -22.62 12.94
CA LEU A 529 2.29 -22.39 13.92
C LEU A 529 3.18 -23.62 14.17
N ILE A 530 2.64 -24.83 14.01
CA ILE A 530 3.35 -26.09 14.32
C ILE A 530 3.72 -26.92 13.08
N ALA A 531 3.25 -26.55 11.89
CA ALA A 531 3.54 -27.27 10.65
C ALA A 531 5.06 -27.43 10.48
N PRO A 532 5.57 -28.66 10.28
CA PRO A 532 7.01 -28.87 10.19
C PRO A 532 7.59 -28.15 8.98
N ALA A 533 8.54 -27.25 9.24
CA ALA A 533 9.24 -26.51 8.21
C ALA A 533 10.03 -27.45 7.30
N VAL A 534 10.06 -27.12 6.02
CA VAL A 534 10.88 -27.79 5.00
C VAL A 534 12.00 -26.83 4.62
N ALA A 535 13.24 -27.35 4.60
CA ALA A 535 14.41 -26.56 4.23
C ALA A 535 14.38 -26.20 2.74
N ARG A 536 15.10 -25.14 2.37
CA ARG A 536 15.38 -24.85 0.96
C ARG A 536 16.20 -26.01 0.36
N PRO A 537 16.03 -26.31 -0.94
CA PRO A 537 16.85 -27.30 -1.63
C PRO A 537 18.35 -27.02 -1.47
N GLU A 538 19.12 -28.09 -1.30
CA GLU A 538 20.58 -28.04 -1.31
C GLU A 538 21.08 -27.67 -2.71
N TYR A 539 20.55 -28.35 -3.74
CA TYR A 539 20.85 -28.07 -5.14
C TYR A 539 19.76 -27.19 -5.72
N ARG A 540 19.95 -25.87 -5.64
CA ARG A 540 18.94 -24.87 -6.05
C ARG A 540 18.62 -24.87 -7.55
N THR A 541 19.47 -25.47 -8.38
CA THR A 541 19.22 -25.68 -9.81
C THR A 541 18.32 -26.88 -10.09
N SER A 542 18.09 -27.75 -9.11
CA SER A 542 17.28 -28.95 -9.25
C SER A 542 15.79 -28.66 -9.06
N TRP A 543 15.03 -28.70 -10.16
CA TRP A 543 13.58 -28.54 -10.15
C TRP A 543 12.84 -29.68 -9.43
N SER A 544 13.41 -30.88 -9.35
CA SER A 544 12.82 -32.00 -8.60
C SER A 544 12.91 -31.78 -7.08
N GLN A 545 14.04 -31.25 -6.59
CA GLN A 545 14.18 -30.88 -5.19
C GLN A 545 13.25 -29.71 -4.83
N TRP A 546 13.09 -28.72 -5.72
CA TRP A 546 12.09 -27.67 -5.55
C TRP A 546 10.66 -28.22 -5.51
N SER A 547 10.32 -29.15 -6.42
CA SER A 547 9.00 -29.79 -6.45
C SER A 547 8.69 -30.51 -5.13
N TRP A 548 9.69 -31.21 -4.57
CA TRP A 548 9.56 -31.84 -3.26
C TRP A 548 9.41 -30.81 -2.13
N ALA A 549 10.23 -29.75 -2.14
CA ALA A 549 10.24 -28.71 -1.12
C ALA A 549 8.92 -27.92 -1.06
N LEU A 550 8.23 -27.76 -2.19
CA LEU A 550 6.92 -27.13 -2.29
C LEU A 550 5.76 -28.13 -2.07
N GLY A 551 5.90 -29.36 -2.55
CA GLY A 551 4.86 -30.38 -2.51
C GLY A 551 4.69 -31.05 -1.15
N LEU A 552 5.78 -31.34 -0.43
CA LEU A 552 5.73 -32.00 0.87
C LEU A 552 4.91 -31.24 1.93
N PRO A 553 5.05 -29.90 2.09
CA PRO A 553 4.18 -29.09 2.95
C PRO A 553 2.68 -29.24 2.61
N VAL A 554 2.37 -29.26 1.31
CA VAL A 554 1.00 -29.42 0.80
C VAL A 554 0.45 -30.80 1.13
N LEU A 555 1.23 -31.86 0.91
CA LEU A 555 0.84 -33.24 1.22
C LEU A 555 0.59 -33.46 2.72
N ARG A 556 1.46 -32.92 3.59
CA ARG A 556 1.27 -32.95 5.05
C ARG A 556 -0.02 -32.26 5.46
N THR A 557 -0.27 -31.08 4.89
CA THR A 557 -1.49 -30.32 5.16
C THR A 557 -2.74 -31.05 4.63
N LEU A 558 -2.64 -31.67 3.46
CA LEU A 558 -3.73 -32.48 2.91
C LEU A 558 -4.07 -33.65 3.83
N GLY A 559 -3.07 -34.36 4.38
CA GLY A 559 -3.28 -35.40 5.38
C GLY A 559 -4.04 -34.91 6.61
N PHE A 560 -3.67 -33.73 7.13
CA PHE A 560 -4.37 -33.07 8.23
C PHE A 560 -5.83 -32.73 7.88
N VAL A 561 -6.07 -32.17 6.69
CA VAL A 561 -7.42 -31.84 6.21
C VAL A 561 -8.27 -33.10 6.03
N VAL A 562 -7.71 -34.18 5.48
CA VAL A 562 -8.40 -35.47 5.30
C VAL A 562 -8.77 -36.08 6.65
N ALA A 563 -7.87 -36.08 7.64
CA ALA A 563 -8.17 -36.53 8.99
C ALA A 563 -9.33 -35.73 9.62
N GLY A 564 -9.32 -34.40 9.46
CA GLY A 564 -10.43 -33.54 9.87
C GLY A 564 -11.74 -33.85 9.14
N ALA A 565 -11.68 -34.12 7.83
CA ALA A 565 -12.84 -34.49 7.04
C ALA A 565 -13.44 -35.83 7.49
N ILE A 566 -12.62 -36.85 7.75
CA ILE A 566 -13.04 -38.13 8.29
C ILE A 566 -13.74 -37.93 9.64
N LEU A 567 -13.17 -37.12 10.54
CA LEU A 567 -13.81 -36.81 11.83
C LEU A 567 -15.19 -36.16 11.65
N VAL A 568 -15.33 -35.20 10.74
CA VAL A 568 -16.62 -34.54 10.44
C VAL A 568 -17.65 -35.54 9.91
N LEU A 569 -17.21 -36.47 9.03
CA LEU A 569 -18.07 -37.53 8.49
C LEU A 569 -18.48 -38.55 9.56
N VAL A 570 -17.55 -39.00 10.41
CA VAL A 570 -17.79 -39.92 11.54
C VAL A 570 -18.78 -39.30 12.55
N LEU A 571 -18.66 -37.99 12.82
CA LEU A 571 -19.60 -37.25 13.67
C LEU A 571 -20.96 -36.97 12.98
N ARG A 572 -21.22 -37.61 11.82
CA ARG A 572 -22.44 -37.49 11.00
C ARG A 572 -22.85 -36.05 10.75
N LYS A 573 -21.87 -35.17 10.52
CA LYS A 573 -22.13 -33.76 10.20
C LYS A 573 -22.28 -33.59 8.69
N SER A 574 -22.98 -32.52 8.29
CA SER A 574 -23.19 -32.22 6.87
C SER A 574 -21.88 -31.78 6.19
N TYR A 575 -21.76 -32.04 4.89
CA TYR A 575 -20.66 -31.54 4.05
C TYR A 575 -20.46 -30.01 4.16
N ARG A 576 -21.53 -29.26 4.43
CA ARG A 576 -21.46 -27.80 4.68
C ARG A 576 -20.63 -27.46 5.92
N SER A 577 -20.67 -28.31 6.94
CA SER A 577 -19.85 -28.15 8.15
C SER A 577 -18.37 -28.31 7.81
N LEU A 578 -18.01 -29.21 6.88
CA LEU A 578 -16.65 -29.36 6.38
C LEU A 578 -16.20 -28.11 5.62
N VAL A 579 -17.02 -27.59 4.69
CA VAL A 579 -16.70 -26.35 3.95
C VAL A 579 -16.45 -25.19 4.91
N VAL A 580 -17.31 -25.01 5.91
CA VAL A 580 -17.15 -23.98 6.94
C VAL A 580 -15.85 -24.18 7.72
N ALA A 581 -15.56 -25.41 8.16
CA ALA A 581 -14.34 -25.71 8.91
C ALA A 581 -13.07 -25.46 8.09
N VAL A 582 -13.04 -25.86 6.81
CA VAL A 582 -11.89 -25.67 5.91
C VAL A 582 -11.67 -24.19 5.60
N VAL A 583 -12.71 -23.46 5.20
CA VAL A 583 -12.59 -22.01 4.94
C VAL A 583 -12.14 -21.28 6.21
N ALA A 584 -12.73 -21.61 7.35
CA ALA A 584 -12.31 -21.05 8.64
C ALA A 584 -10.85 -21.41 8.98
N ALA A 585 -10.40 -22.63 8.71
CA ALA A 585 -9.01 -23.03 8.92
C ALA A 585 -8.03 -22.26 8.03
N VAL A 586 -8.37 -22.04 6.77
CA VAL A 586 -7.54 -21.22 5.86
C VAL A 586 -7.44 -19.78 6.37
N VAL A 587 -8.55 -19.18 6.82
CA VAL A 587 -8.56 -17.85 7.43
C VAL A 587 -7.72 -17.83 8.71
N GLY A 588 -7.86 -18.83 9.57
CA GLY A 588 -7.14 -18.94 10.84
C GLY A 588 -5.63 -19.11 10.64
N ALA A 589 -5.24 -19.94 9.67
CA ALA A 589 -3.86 -20.15 9.28
C ALA A 589 -3.21 -18.87 8.75
N SER A 590 -3.90 -18.15 7.85
CA SER A 590 -3.42 -16.87 7.29
C SER A 590 -3.22 -15.80 8.36
N LEU A 591 -4.19 -15.63 9.27
CA LEU A 591 -4.12 -14.66 10.37
C LEU A 591 -3.03 -15.02 11.38
N ALA A 592 -2.93 -16.29 11.77
CA ALA A 592 -1.92 -16.75 12.71
C ALA A 592 -0.51 -16.65 12.14
N TYR A 593 -0.32 -16.99 10.86
CA TYR A 593 0.98 -16.85 10.20
C TYR A 593 1.36 -15.38 10.06
N GLY A 594 0.44 -14.49 9.68
CA GLY A 594 0.68 -13.04 9.62
C GLY A 594 1.06 -12.45 10.97
N THR A 595 0.24 -12.72 12.00
CA THR A 595 0.49 -12.25 13.36
C THR A 595 1.80 -12.78 13.91
N SER A 596 2.09 -14.08 13.73
CA SER A 596 3.35 -14.68 14.19
C SER A 596 4.58 -14.17 13.43
N SER A 597 4.45 -13.85 12.14
CA SER A 597 5.52 -13.28 11.33
C SER A 597 5.93 -11.89 11.83
N TYR A 598 4.95 -11.02 12.10
CA TYR A 598 5.23 -9.68 12.63
C TYR A 598 5.75 -9.72 14.06
N THR A 599 5.15 -10.53 14.93
CA THR A 599 5.60 -10.65 16.33
C THR A 599 7.00 -11.26 16.44
N LYS A 600 7.33 -12.30 15.66
CA LYS A 600 8.70 -12.85 15.60
C LYS A 600 9.70 -11.85 15.03
N SER A 601 9.33 -11.14 13.97
CA SER A 601 10.20 -10.11 13.38
C SER A 601 10.49 -8.99 14.38
N TRP A 602 9.46 -8.54 15.11
CA TRP A 602 9.61 -7.52 16.15
C TRP A 602 10.48 -8.02 17.30
N TRP A 603 10.20 -9.23 17.81
CA TRP A 603 10.99 -9.85 18.87
C TRP A 603 12.46 -9.98 18.49
N ASN A 604 12.74 -10.41 17.26
CA ASN A 604 14.11 -10.54 16.75
C ASN A 604 14.78 -9.17 16.55
N ALA A 605 14.04 -8.12 16.21
CA ALA A 605 14.59 -6.78 16.08
C ALA A 605 14.97 -6.19 17.44
N GLU A 606 14.16 -6.45 18.47
CA GLU A 606 14.34 -5.90 19.82
C GLU A 606 15.32 -6.70 20.67
N PHE A 607 15.21 -8.04 20.65
CA PHE A 607 15.94 -8.94 21.54
C PHE A 607 16.86 -9.91 20.80
N GLY A 608 16.80 -9.96 19.47
CA GLY A 608 17.64 -10.83 18.68
C GLY A 608 19.06 -10.29 18.52
N PRO A 609 19.98 -11.12 18.00
CA PRO A 609 21.32 -10.64 17.67
C PRO A 609 21.23 -9.54 16.62
N ALA A 610 22.09 -8.52 16.76
CA ALA A 610 22.16 -7.43 15.80
C ALA A 610 22.30 -8.01 14.38
N PRO A 611 21.49 -7.55 13.41
CA PRO A 611 21.60 -8.02 12.04
C PRO A 611 23.01 -7.81 11.53
N ALA A 612 23.48 -8.72 10.66
CA ALA A 612 24.77 -8.57 10.01
C ALA A 612 24.86 -7.18 9.39
N ALA A 613 25.91 -6.44 9.75
CA ALA A 613 26.12 -5.08 9.26
C ALA A 613 25.99 -5.10 7.73
N ALA A 614 25.18 -4.19 7.17
CA ALA A 614 25.12 -4.02 5.73
C ALA A 614 26.55 -3.85 5.20
N ALA A 615 26.85 -4.41 4.02
CA ALA A 615 28.19 -4.28 3.44
C ALA A 615 28.66 -2.82 3.55
N PRO A 616 29.89 -2.52 4.01
CA PRO A 616 30.32 -1.14 4.33
C PRO A 616 30.02 -0.12 3.21
N ALA A 617 30.13 -0.56 1.96
CA ALA A 617 29.85 0.28 0.80
C ALA A 617 28.36 0.71 0.67
N ARG A 618 27.41 -0.06 1.22
CA ARG A 618 25.96 0.27 1.23
C ARG A 618 25.56 1.16 2.41
N GLN A 619 26.46 1.38 3.37
CA GLN A 619 26.13 2.16 4.57
C GLN A 619 26.37 3.66 4.33
N LEU A 620 25.32 4.43 4.58
CA LEU A 620 25.40 5.85 4.86
C LEU A 620 25.94 6.03 6.28
N THR A 621 26.81 7.01 6.45
CA THR A 621 27.36 7.42 7.73
C THR A 621 26.47 8.47 8.36
N ARG A 622 26.55 8.55 9.70
CA ARG A 622 25.92 9.65 10.44
C ARG A 622 26.36 11.03 9.94
N ALA A 623 27.60 11.16 9.43
CA ALA A 623 28.12 12.43 8.93
C ALA A 623 27.47 12.84 7.58
N GLU A 624 27.33 11.91 6.64
CA GLU A 624 26.61 12.13 5.37
C GLU A 624 25.16 12.52 5.61
N MET A 625 24.45 11.80 6.49
CA MET A 625 23.06 12.14 6.83
C MET A 625 22.94 13.52 7.47
N ARG A 626 23.87 13.89 8.36
CA ARG A 626 23.87 15.25 8.95
C ARG A 626 24.11 16.33 7.92
N ALA A 627 24.98 16.11 6.93
CA ALA A 627 25.20 17.07 5.87
C ALA A 627 23.94 17.24 5.01
N ALA A 628 23.25 16.16 4.67
CA ALA A 628 21.99 16.26 3.95
C ALA A 628 20.93 17.00 4.78
N LEU A 629 20.74 16.65 6.06
CA LEU A 629 19.82 17.37 6.95
C LEU A 629 20.18 18.85 7.10
N TRP A 630 21.47 19.20 7.11
CA TRP A 630 21.90 20.60 7.12
C TRP A 630 21.43 21.35 5.86
N LEU A 631 21.45 20.71 4.68
CA LEU A 631 20.86 21.32 3.46
C LEU A 631 19.37 21.59 3.64
N ASP A 632 18.63 20.66 4.22
CA ASP A 632 17.20 20.82 4.43
C ASP A 632 16.88 21.99 5.38
N GLU A 633 17.73 22.23 6.38
CA GLU A 633 17.55 23.32 7.34
C GLU A 633 18.03 24.69 6.82
N ASN A 634 18.99 24.73 5.87
CA ASN A 634 19.72 25.97 5.54
C ASN A 634 19.58 26.42 4.07
N ALA A 635 19.17 25.56 3.14
CA ALA A 635 18.94 25.93 1.74
C ALA A 635 17.50 26.43 1.54
N GLY A 636 17.28 27.41 0.65
CA GLY A 636 15.91 27.81 0.26
C GLY A 636 15.12 26.66 -0.38
N ASN A 637 13.79 26.66 -0.26
CA ASN A 637 12.96 25.51 -0.67
C ASN A 637 13.10 25.16 -2.17
N ASP A 638 13.33 26.15 -3.02
CA ASP A 638 13.46 25.99 -4.48
C ASP A 638 14.93 25.94 -4.94
N ALA A 639 15.89 25.82 -4.00
CA ALA A 639 17.30 25.75 -4.35
C ALA A 639 17.63 24.42 -5.07
N VAL A 640 18.50 24.51 -6.08
CA VAL A 640 19.02 23.34 -6.80
C VAL A 640 20.42 22.99 -6.28
N VAL A 641 20.65 21.70 -6.06
CA VAL A 641 21.90 21.13 -5.54
C VAL A 641 22.58 20.28 -6.61
N ALA A 642 23.85 20.53 -6.93
CA ALA A 642 24.64 19.55 -7.68
C ALA A 642 25.32 18.59 -6.70
N THR A 643 25.47 17.31 -7.06
CA THR A 643 26.11 16.30 -6.20
C THR A 643 26.89 15.29 -7.04
N ASN A 644 27.96 14.71 -6.48
CA ASN A 644 28.69 13.58 -7.08
C ASN A 644 28.18 12.21 -6.57
N VAL A 645 27.10 12.20 -5.78
CA VAL A 645 26.51 10.98 -5.22
C VAL A 645 25.46 10.43 -6.18
N HIS A 646 25.79 9.32 -6.87
CA HIS A 646 24.88 8.74 -7.87
C HIS A 646 24.49 7.28 -7.62
N CYS A 647 25.42 6.46 -7.13
CA CYS A 647 25.28 5.02 -7.12
C CYS A 647 25.05 4.48 -5.71
N GLN A 648 24.32 3.37 -5.60
CA GLN A 648 24.28 2.54 -4.39
C GLN A 648 24.80 1.12 -4.67
N PRO A 649 25.81 0.61 -3.96
CA PRO A 649 26.57 1.27 -2.90
C PRO A 649 27.38 2.48 -3.37
N ILE A 650 27.63 3.43 -2.46
CA ILE A 650 28.47 4.61 -2.68
C ILE A 650 29.87 4.15 -3.12
N GLY A 651 30.47 4.87 -4.08
CA GLY A 651 31.82 4.62 -4.58
C GLY A 651 31.96 3.44 -5.56
N ARG A 652 30.86 2.77 -5.94
CA ARG A 652 30.86 1.70 -6.95
C ARG A 652 30.19 2.18 -8.25
N ALA A 653 31.01 2.54 -9.24
CA ALA A 653 30.52 3.18 -10.46
C ALA A 653 30.16 2.22 -11.62
N LYS A 654 30.53 0.93 -11.58
CA LYS A 654 30.44 0.07 -12.78
C LYS A 654 29.88 -1.35 -12.51
N PRO A 655 28.68 -1.68 -13.05
CA PRO A 655 27.64 -0.73 -13.45
C PRO A 655 27.07 0.02 -12.23
N CYS A 656 26.75 1.30 -12.38
CA CYS A 656 26.16 2.14 -11.35
C CYS A 656 24.69 1.72 -11.13
N ASP A 657 24.30 1.39 -9.90
CA ASP A 657 22.89 1.29 -9.53
C ASP A 657 22.41 2.68 -9.08
N ALA A 658 21.80 3.42 -10.02
CA ALA A 658 21.48 4.84 -9.94
C ALA A 658 20.24 5.15 -9.08
N ARG A 659 20.18 4.56 -7.89
CA ARG A 659 19.05 4.67 -6.94
C ARG A 659 19.53 5.10 -5.55
N ALA A 660 20.49 6.02 -5.47
CA ALA A 660 21.00 6.49 -4.18
C ALA A 660 19.94 7.29 -3.42
N PHE A 661 19.29 8.26 -4.09
CA PHE A 661 18.11 9.02 -3.67
C PHE A 661 18.16 9.77 -2.32
N TRP A 662 19.20 9.57 -1.50
CA TRP A 662 19.26 10.05 -0.13
C TRP A 662 19.69 11.50 -0.02
N VAL A 663 20.33 12.09 -1.04
CA VAL A 663 20.70 13.51 -1.03
C VAL A 663 19.46 14.38 -1.21
N ALA A 664 18.65 14.14 -2.24
CA ALA A 664 17.34 14.78 -2.40
C ALA A 664 16.35 14.34 -1.31
N GLY A 665 16.43 13.08 -0.87
CA GLY A 665 15.58 12.54 0.19
C GLY A 665 15.77 13.25 1.52
N LEU A 666 16.97 13.21 2.09
CA LEU A 666 17.24 13.82 3.40
C LEU A 666 17.53 15.32 3.32
N GLY A 667 18.03 15.80 2.18
CA GLY A 667 18.33 17.23 1.99
C GLY A 667 17.15 18.05 1.51
N GLY A 668 16.05 17.39 1.11
CA GLY A 668 14.80 18.04 0.79
C GLY A 668 14.85 19.05 -0.35
N ARG A 669 15.90 19.05 -1.18
CA ARG A 669 16.09 19.97 -2.31
C ARG A 669 16.17 19.21 -3.62
N ARG A 670 15.80 19.89 -4.72
CA ARG A 670 15.98 19.34 -6.05
C ARG A 670 17.47 19.25 -6.36
N THR A 671 17.89 18.16 -6.98
CA THR A 671 19.27 17.98 -7.40
C THR A 671 19.37 18.05 -8.91
N LEU A 672 20.42 18.68 -9.41
CA LEU A 672 20.67 18.77 -10.85
C LEU A 672 20.72 17.38 -11.49
N VAL A 673 21.66 16.56 -11.01
CA VAL A 673 21.73 15.12 -11.30
C VAL A 673 22.20 14.43 -10.03
N GLU A 674 21.30 13.77 -9.32
CA GLU A 674 21.68 12.84 -8.24
C GLU A 674 21.55 11.40 -8.74
N SER A 675 20.37 10.97 -9.15
CA SER A 675 20.09 9.57 -9.43
C SER A 675 18.94 9.48 -10.42
N TRP A 676 19.09 8.65 -11.45
CA TRP A 676 18.14 8.60 -12.57
C TRP A 676 17.37 7.29 -12.66
N GLY A 677 17.59 6.35 -11.73
CA GLY A 677 17.06 4.99 -11.77
C GLY A 677 15.54 4.90 -11.90
N TYR A 678 14.79 5.93 -11.45
CA TYR A 678 13.32 5.98 -11.58
C TYR A 678 12.82 7.01 -12.60
N SER A 679 13.71 7.62 -13.38
CA SER A 679 13.29 8.52 -14.46
C SER A 679 12.49 7.77 -15.54
N ASP A 680 11.58 8.47 -16.21
CA ASP A 680 10.76 7.91 -17.28
C ASP A 680 11.63 7.26 -18.37
N ALA A 681 12.69 7.96 -18.80
CA ALA A 681 13.61 7.50 -19.83
C ALA A 681 14.36 6.23 -19.42
N THR A 682 14.88 6.19 -18.18
CA THR A 682 15.62 5.04 -17.66
C THR A 682 14.75 3.80 -17.49
N VAL A 683 13.54 3.96 -16.96
CA VAL A 683 12.60 2.84 -16.79
C VAL A 683 12.16 2.31 -18.16
N ALA A 684 11.86 3.18 -19.12
CA ALA A 684 11.54 2.79 -20.49
C ALA A 684 12.69 2.03 -21.17
N ALA A 685 13.94 2.34 -20.82
CA ALA A 685 15.13 1.64 -21.30
C ALA A 685 15.39 0.28 -20.61
N ASN A 686 14.50 -0.25 -19.76
CA ASN A 686 14.74 -1.55 -19.12
C ASN A 686 15.00 -2.68 -20.14
N GLY A 687 16.15 -3.34 -20.02
CA GLY A 687 16.53 -4.46 -20.89
C GLY A 687 17.29 -4.04 -22.15
N VAL A 688 17.35 -2.74 -22.49
CA VAL A 688 18.19 -2.23 -23.56
C VAL A 688 19.65 -2.60 -23.27
N ASN A 689 20.35 -3.15 -24.27
CA ASN A 689 21.71 -3.70 -24.14
C ASN A 689 21.87 -4.79 -23.08
N GLY A 690 20.78 -5.47 -22.68
CA GLY A 690 20.81 -6.48 -21.62
C GLY A 690 20.98 -5.91 -20.21
N ILE A 691 20.68 -4.62 -20.01
CA ILE A 691 20.91 -3.90 -18.75
C ILE A 691 19.57 -3.64 -18.05
N LYS A 692 19.50 -3.85 -16.72
CA LYS A 692 18.32 -3.50 -15.92
C LYS A 692 18.18 -1.99 -15.84
N TYR A 693 16.95 -1.47 -15.77
CA TYR A 693 16.75 -0.02 -15.69
C TYR A 693 17.59 0.70 -14.61
N PRO A 694 17.79 0.20 -13.37
CA PRO A 694 18.61 0.92 -12.39
C PRO A 694 20.08 1.05 -12.79
N LEU A 695 20.52 0.22 -13.73
CA LEU A 695 21.90 0.11 -14.22
C LEU A 695 22.11 0.82 -15.56
N GLN A 696 21.06 1.41 -16.14
CA GLN A 696 21.19 2.19 -17.38
C GLN A 696 22.02 3.45 -17.13
N PRO A 697 22.70 3.99 -18.16
CA PRO A 697 23.42 5.26 -18.04
C PRO A 697 22.48 6.43 -17.77
N ALA A 698 23.05 7.57 -17.36
CA ALA A 698 22.31 8.81 -17.18
C ALA A 698 21.56 9.20 -18.48
N PRO A 699 20.29 9.64 -18.40
CA PRO A 699 19.48 10.01 -19.56
C PRO A 699 20.11 11.13 -20.42
N ASP A 700 20.77 12.09 -19.76
CA ASP A 700 21.56 13.15 -20.41
C ASP A 700 23.06 12.96 -20.06
N PRO A 701 23.84 12.31 -20.95
CA PRO A 701 25.26 12.09 -20.73
C PRO A 701 26.08 13.39 -20.70
N ALA A 702 25.63 14.45 -21.39
CA ALA A 702 26.36 15.72 -21.46
C ALA A 702 26.21 16.51 -20.16
N LEU A 703 24.98 16.58 -19.64
CA LEU A 703 24.72 17.19 -18.33
C LEU A 703 25.39 16.40 -17.20
N PHE A 704 25.33 15.07 -17.24
CA PHE A 704 26.04 14.23 -16.29
C PHE A 704 27.55 14.50 -16.32
N ALA A 705 28.17 14.55 -17.51
CA ALA A 705 29.58 14.86 -17.64
C ALA A 705 29.94 16.29 -17.16
N LEU A 706 29.08 17.28 -17.37
CA LEU A 706 29.25 18.63 -16.83
C LEU A 706 29.22 18.63 -15.30
N ASN A 707 28.24 17.95 -14.69
CA ASN A 707 28.16 17.79 -13.24
C ASN A 707 29.44 17.15 -12.68
N GLU A 708 29.89 16.05 -13.27
CA GLU A 708 31.10 15.33 -12.82
C GLU A 708 32.37 16.18 -12.93
N ARG A 709 32.52 17.00 -13.98
CA ARG A 709 33.68 17.88 -14.14
C ARG A 709 33.74 18.98 -13.07
N VAL A 710 32.60 19.48 -12.61
CA VAL A 710 32.59 20.44 -11.48
C VAL A 710 33.21 19.83 -10.24
N PHE A 711 32.88 18.58 -9.90
CA PHE A 711 33.46 17.92 -8.72
C PHE A 711 34.90 17.48 -8.92
N THR A 712 35.29 17.07 -10.12
CA THR A 712 36.62 16.46 -10.37
C THR A 712 37.69 17.43 -10.84
N VAL A 713 37.31 18.47 -11.60
CA VAL A 713 38.21 19.48 -12.19
C VAL A 713 38.03 20.86 -11.55
N ALA A 714 36.79 21.22 -11.21
CA ALA A 714 36.41 22.53 -10.67
C ALA A 714 36.80 23.72 -11.56
N ASP A 715 36.58 23.60 -12.88
CA ASP A 715 36.76 24.69 -13.83
C ASP A 715 35.73 25.82 -13.56
N VAL A 716 36.21 27.07 -13.56
CA VAL A 716 35.41 28.28 -13.38
C VAL A 716 34.24 28.33 -14.37
N ALA A 717 34.46 27.91 -15.62
CA ALA A 717 33.44 27.93 -16.67
C ALA A 717 32.34 26.89 -16.41
N ASP A 718 32.71 25.69 -15.97
CA ASP A 718 31.75 24.63 -15.63
C ASP A 718 30.91 25.00 -14.38
N VAL A 719 31.55 25.58 -13.34
CA VAL A 719 30.84 26.08 -12.14
C VAL A 719 29.88 27.20 -12.52
N ARG A 720 30.32 28.14 -13.36
CA ARG A 720 29.46 29.23 -13.86
C ARG A 720 28.29 28.68 -14.66
N ALA A 721 28.52 27.67 -15.51
CA ALA A 721 27.46 27.04 -16.29
C ALA A 721 26.40 26.39 -15.39
N LEU A 722 26.79 25.68 -14.33
CA LEU A 722 25.84 25.12 -13.36
C LEU A 722 25.00 26.21 -12.68
N ARG A 723 25.63 27.31 -12.27
CA ARG A 723 24.94 28.44 -11.63
C ARG A 723 23.96 29.13 -12.58
N GLU A 724 24.43 29.51 -13.77
CA GLU A 724 23.69 30.40 -14.68
C GLU A 724 22.67 29.67 -15.54
N ALA A 725 23.00 28.49 -16.05
CA ALA A 725 22.11 27.74 -16.95
C ALA A 725 21.16 26.80 -16.20
N TYR A 726 21.54 26.32 -15.03
CA TYR A 726 20.79 25.30 -14.28
C TYR A 726 20.33 25.76 -12.88
N GLY A 727 20.64 27.01 -12.49
CA GLY A 727 20.21 27.57 -11.21
C GLY A 727 20.79 26.87 -9.99
N VAL A 728 21.92 26.15 -10.15
CA VAL A 728 22.58 25.49 -9.03
C VAL A 728 23.07 26.54 -8.05
N LYS A 729 22.68 26.39 -6.79
CA LYS A 729 23.14 27.26 -5.69
C LYS A 729 24.07 26.52 -4.73
N TRP A 730 23.92 25.20 -4.61
CA TRP A 730 24.68 24.40 -3.66
C TRP A 730 25.41 23.25 -4.35
N LEU A 731 26.62 22.94 -3.89
CA LEU A 731 27.34 21.72 -4.25
C LEU A 731 27.41 20.81 -3.02
N PHE A 732 26.92 19.59 -3.13
CA PHE A 732 27.07 18.54 -2.13
C PHE A 732 28.18 17.58 -2.58
N ALA A 733 29.39 17.76 -2.05
CA ALA A 733 30.56 16.98 -2.47
C ALA A 733 30.90 15.92 -1.43
N ASP A 734 30.82 14.65 -1.80
CA ASP A 734 31.18 13.52 -0.93
C ASP A 734 32.42 12.78 -1.47
N SER A 735 33.51 12.81 -0.71
CA SER A 735 34.76 12.14 -1.10
C SER A 735 34.67 10.60 -1.10
N ARG A 736 33.60 10.02 -0.56
CA ARG A 736 33.33 8.57 -0.67
C ARG A 736 32.68 8.20 -2.01
N ALA A 737 31.98 9.14 -2.64
CA ALA A 737 31.28 8.89 -3.90
C ALA A 737 32.22 8.98 -5.11
N GLY A 738 33.30 9.76 -5.01
CA GLY A 738 34.33 9.89 -6.03
C GLY A 738 35.35 10.96 -5.68
N THR A 739 36.20 11.31 -6.64
CA THR A 739 37.20 12.39 -6.48
C THR A 739 36.49 13.74 -6.30
N VAL A 740 36.92 14.50 -5.30
CA VAL A 740 36.50 15.89 -5.07
C VAL A 740 37.72 16.79 -5.17
N SER A 741 37.70 17.73 -6.10
CA SER A 741 38.77 18.68 -6.38
C SER A 741 38.92 19.67 -5.21
N PRO A 742 40.14 19.86 -4.66
CA PRO A 742 40.39 20.89 -3.66
C PRO A 742 40.21 22.31 -4.22
N GLN A 743 40.26 22.48 -5.55
CA GLN A 743 40.06 23.77 -6.21
C GLN A 743 38.61 24.29 -6.09
N LEU A 744 37.63 23.44 -5.73
CA LEU A 744 36.25 23.88 -5.45
C LEU A 744 36.19 24.98 -4.38
N ALA A 745 37.04 24.91 -3.35
CA ALA A 745 37.10 25.93 -2.30
C ALA A 745 37.58 27.31 -2.79
N MET A 746 38.15 27.40 -4.00
CA MET A 746 38.48 28.67 -4.65
C MET A 746 37.34 29.22 -5.51
N GLN A 747 36.38 28.38 -5.90
CA GLN A 747 35.26 28.74 -6.79
C GLN A 747 33.93 28.90 -6.07
N ALA A 748 33.84 28.38 -4.84
CA ALA A 748 32.62 28.35 -4.04
C ALA A 748 32.95 28.46 -2.55
N LYS A 749 32.03 29.04 -1.78
CA LYS A 749 32.20 29.24 -0.35
C LYS A 749 31.86 27.95 0.40
N VAL A 750 32.77 27.45 1.23
CA VAL A 750 32.47 26.32 2.14
C VAL A 750 31.43 26.77 3.16
N ALA A 751 30.26 26.14 3.13
CA ALA A 751 29.16 26.44 4.03
C ALA A 751 29.08 25.44 5.20
N TYR A 752 29.39 24.17 4.95
CA TYR A 752 29.35 23.12 5.97
C TYR A 752 30.27 21.94 5.63
N THR A 753 30.84 21.28 6.64
CA THR A 753 31.65 20.07 6.48
C THR A 753 31.27 19.05 7.55
N ALA A 754 31.03 17.80 7.14
CA ALA A 754 30.83 16.69 8.06
C ALA A 754 31.36 15.37 7.46
N GLY A 755 32.41 14.82 8.08
CA GLY A 755 33.01 13.57 7.62
C GLY A 755 33.58 13.70 6.22
N SER A 756 33.12 12.87 5.28
CA SER A 756 33.53 12.92 3.87
C SER A 756 32.80 13.97 3.04
N VAL A 757 31.78 14.62 3.60
CA VAL A 757 30.93 15.57 2.88
C VAL A 757 31.36 17.00 3.16
N THR A 758 31.51 17.79 2.09
CA THR A 758 31.63 19.25 2.13
C THR A 758 30.54 19.87 1.27
N ILE A 759 29.81 20.84 1.84
CA ILE A 759 28.78 21.61 1.15
C ILE A 759 29.33 22.99 0.82
N TYR A 760 29.20 23.37 -0.45
CA TYR A 760 29.60 24.68 -0.95
C TYR A 760 28.39 25.49 -1.41
N GLU A 761 28.42 26.80 -1.18
CA GLU A 761 27.48 27.78 -1.75
C GLU A 761 28.14 28.46 -2.95
N LEU A 762 27.43 28.50 -4.08
CA LEU A 762 27.82 29.29 -5.25
C LEU A 762 27.32 30.73 -5.07
N GLU A 763 28.23 31.69 -5.10
CA GLU A 763 27.93 33.13 -5.02
C GLU A 763 27.51 33.73 -6.36
#